data_AF-A0AAN8H8A6-F1
#
_entry.id   AF-A0AAN8H8A6-F1
#
_cell.length_a   1.000
_cell.length_b   1.000
_cell.length_c   1.000
_cell.angle_alpha   90.00
_cell.angle_beta   90.00
_cell.angle_gamma   90.00
#
_symmetry.space_group_name_H-M   'P 1'
#
loop_
_entity.id
_entity.type
_entity.pdbx_description
1 polymer ?
#
loop_
_entity_poly.entity_id
_entity_poly.type
_entity_poly.pdbx_seq_one_letter_code
_entity_poly.pdbx_strand_id
1 'polypeptide(L)'
;MLGSFVASMTATLRQMDDYHYAHLISTFGKIRSDVVDFLMETFIMFKDLIGKNVYSSDWVIMNMMQNKVFLRAINQYAEVLNKKFLDQTNFELQLWNNYFHLAVAFLTQESLQLENFSSDKRAKIFQKYQDMRRHIGFEIRDMWYNLGPHKIKFIPEMVGPILEMTLVPEIELRKATIPIFFDMMQCEFHFRYNFQQFENEIITKLDHEVEGGRGDEQYKVLFQKILLEHCRKHKYLAKTGENFVSLVVRLLERLLDYRTIMHDENKENRMSCTVNVLNFYKEIDREEMYIRYLYKLCDLHKECDNYTEAAYTLLLHAKLLKWSDEQCAAHLTQRDHAATQGQLKDQLYQQIINYFDKGKMWEEAIILGKELAEQYENEMFDFEQLSASLRKQAQFYENIVKVIRPKPDYFAVGYYGQGFPSFLRNKMFIYRGKEYERREDFEARLLTQFPNAEKMKITTPPSEDTKCSSLQFIQCFTVKPILDLPAKFQNKAVSEQIVSFYTVNEVHKFQYSRPVRKGEKDPDNEFANMWIERTTYSTAYKLPGILRWFEVKSVSTEEISPLEIAMETMQLTNEKISSMVQRHLNDSNLPINPLSMLLNGIVDPAVMGGFTNYEKAFFNDKYMQENPEDLEKIEKLKDFIAWQVPHLSEGVRIHGEKVTEALRPFHDRLEACFKQLREKVEKTYGSEVPGKRFCLFGRFLMQEPAADERRGSRPHSMVRSFTMPSSQRPLSVASVNSISSDNSPSRPGSDGFALEPLLPKKLHTKSTDKLDRDDPERDRKDRKKEKRNSKHQEIFDKEMKTTDIPLQPAEAVILSETISPLRPQRPRSQVLSQIGGDRRLSVSPGPPSSSMHSSSLPGPPPITPRSKLSFSLTVSSLELNGMGCSDKGETPPPLPVKGSNADYGNLLDNQDLASPSTPPPPPPHQRHIPPPLPSKTPPPPPPKTTRKQASIDSGIVQ
;
A
#
# COMPACT_ATOMS: atom_id res chain seq x y z
N MET A 1 8.42 -42.06 -25.28
CA MET A 1 7.10 -42.13 -25.94
C MET A 1 6.72 -40.81 -26.61
N LEU A 2 6.15 -39.80 -25.94
CA LEU A 2 5.64 -38.60 -26.63
C LEU A 2 6.70 -37.91 -27.53
N GLY A 3 7.90 -37.64 -26.99
CA GLY A 3 8.97 -36.97 -27.75
C GLY A 3 9.45 -37.71 -29.00
N SER A 4 9.35 -39.05 -29.06
CA SER A 4 9.70 -39.80 -30.29
C SER A 4 8.61 -39.68 -31.36
N PHE A 5 7.33 -39.64 -30.97
CA PHE A 5 6.24 -39.35 -31.93
C PHE A 5 6.32 -37.92 -32.47
N VAL A 6 6.58 -36.93 -31.60
CA VAL A 6 6.75 -35.53 -32.02
C VAL A 6 7.99 -35.37 -32.91
N ALA A 7 9.10 -36.05 -32.63
CA ALA A 7 10.26 -36.06 -33.52
C ALA A 7 9.92 -36.64 -34.91
N SER A 8 9.20 -37.77 -34.98
CA SER A 8 8.73 -38.37 -36.25
C SER A 8 7.78 -37.45 -37.02
N MET A 9 6.82 -36.83 -36.33
CA MET A 9 5.90 -35.86 -36.92
C MET A 9 6.65 -34.64 -37.47
N THR A 10 7.57 -34.05 -36.70
CA THR A 10 8.43 -32.94 -37.13
C THR A 10 9.31 -33.34 -38.30
N ALA A 11 9.85 -34.57 -38.35
CA ALA A 11 10.63 -35.06 -39.49
C ALA A 11 9.78 -35.23 -40.76
N THR A 12 8.50 -35.59 -40.63
CA THR A 12 7.55 -35.71 -41.75
C THR A 12 7.13 -34.32 -42.26
N LEU A 13 6.64 -33.45 -41.38
CA LEU A 13 6.23 -32.06 -41.71
C LEU A 13 7.37 -31.22 -42.30
N ARG A 14 8.63 -31.55 -41.96
CA ARG A 14 9.83 -30.94 -42.54
C ARG A 14 10.10 -31.36 -43.98
N GLN A 15 9.76 -32.59 -44.35
CA GLN A 15 9.95 -33.14 -45.71
C GLN A 15 8.81 -32.77 -46.66
N MET A 16 7.61 -32.53 -46.13
CA MET A 16 6.49 -32.04 -46.91
C MET A 16 6.81 -30.70 -47.58
N ASP A 17 6.42 -30.57 -48.84
CA ASP A 17 6.33 -29.31 -49.56
C ASP A 17 4.86 -28.89 -49.80
N ASP A 18 4.67 -27.78 -50.49
CA ASP A 18 3.37 -27.14 -50.68
C ASP A 18 2.43 -28.02 -51.53
N TYR A 19 2.95 -28.91 -52.38
CA TYR A 19 2.17 -29.96 -53.06
C TYR A 19 1.71 -31.04 -52.07
N HIS A 20 2.57 -31.47 -51.15
CA HIS A 20 2.20 -32.44 -50.12
C HIS A 20 1.13 -31.89 -49.16
N TYR A 21 1.23 -30.61 -48.75
CA TYR A 21 0.17 -29.95 -47.96
C TYR A 21 -1.15 -29.85 -48.76
N ALA A 22 -1.10 -29.45 -50.04
CA ALA A 22 -2.28 -29.39 -50.89
C ALA A 22 -2.94 -30.78 -51.11
N HIS A 23 -2.15 -31.85 -51.25
CA HIS A 23 -2.63 -33.22 -51.43
C HIS A 23 -3.24 -33.81 -50.15
N LEU A 24 -2.66 -33.51 -48.98
CA LEU A 24 -3.24 -33.88 -47.69
C LEU A 24 -4.62 -33.21 -47.51
N ILE A 25 -4.72 -31.91 -47.81
CA ILE A 25 -5.95 -31.11 -47.69
C ILE A 25 -6.99 -31.42 -48.78
N SER A 26 -6.62 -32.09 -49.88
CA SER A 26 -7.56 -32.63 -50.86
C SER A 26 -8.01 -34.06 -50.53
N THR A 27 -7.22 -34.82 -49.78
CA THR A 27 -7.59 -36.17 -49.30
C THR A 27 -8.79 -36.13 -48.35
N PHE A 28 -8.79 -35.21 -47.37
CA PHE A 28 -9.97 -34.89 -46.55
C PHE A 28 -11.04 -34.08 -47.30
N GLY A 29 -10.70 -33.51 -48.46
CA GLY A 29 -11.48 -32.47 -49.15
C GLY A 29 -12.80 -32.90 -49.80
N LYS A 30 -13.34 -34.08 -49.49
CA LYS A 30 -14.63 -34.57 -50.02
C LYS A 30 -15.83 -34.06 -49.21
N ILE A 31 -15.65 -33.76 -47.93
CA ILE A 31 -16.69 -33.20 -47.04
C ILE A 31 -16.06 -32.01 -46.28
N ARG A 32 -16.84 -30.97 -46.00
CA ARG A 32 -16.33 -29.76 -45.30
C ARG A 32 -15.94 -30.08 -43.85
N SER A 33 -16.74 -30.89 -43.15
CA SER A 33 -16.50 -31.36 -41.78
C SER A 33 -15.11 -31.94 -41.62
N ASP A 34 -14.74 -32.90 -42.44
CA ASP A 34 -13.52 -33.69 -42.31
C ASP A 34 -12.26 -32.81 -42.39
N VAL A 35 -12.33 -31.69 -43.12
CA VAL A 35 -11.28 -30.67 -43.18
C VAL A 35 -11.30 -29.74 -41.97
N VAL A 36 -12.47 -29.39 -41.43
CA VAL A 36 -12.61 -28.61 -40.18
C VAL A 36 -12.08 -29.42 -38.99
N ASP A 37 -12.51 -30.67 -38.85
CA ASP A 37 -12.13 -31.56 -37.76
C ASP A 37 -10.63 -31.82 -37.77
N PHE A 38 -10.06 -32.19 -38.92
CA PHE A 38 -8.60 -32.36 -39.09
C PHE A 38 -7.81 -31.10 -38.70
N LEU A 39 -8.26 -29.90 -39.12
CA LEU A 39 -7.58 -28.66 -38.77
C LEU A 39 -7.76 -28.29 -37.29
N MET A 40 -8.94 -28.51 -36.70
CA MET A 40 -9.18 -28.29 -35.27
C MET A 40 -8.32 -29.21 -34.40
N GLU A 41 -8.29 -30.52 -34.67
CA GLU A 41 -7.42 -31.47 -33.99
C GLU A 41 -5.94 -31.09 -34.15
N THR A 42 -5.52 -30.74 -35.36
CA THR A 42 -4.14 -30.30 -35.63
C THR A 42 -3.78 -29.02 -34.86
N PHE A 43 -4.68 -28.04 -34.79
CA PHE A 43 -4.44 -26.79 -34.07
C PHE A 43 -4.39 -26.97 -32.56
N ILE A 44 -5.31 -27.78 -32.00
CA ILE A 44 -5.32 -28.12 -30.57
C ILE A 44 -4.06 -28.90 -30.21
N MET A 45 -3.68 -29.92 -31.00
CA MET A 45 -2.45 -30.68 -30.83
C MET A 45 -1.22 -29.77 -30.88
N PHE A 46 -1.08 -28.90 -31.89
CA PHE A 46 0.06 -27.98 -31.97
C PHE A 46 0.10 -27.05 -30.75
N LYS A 47 -1.05 -26.50 -30.32
CA LYS A 47 -1.16 -25.60 -29.16
C LYS A 47 -0.69 -26.30 -27.87
N ASP A 48 -1.10 -27.55 -27.65
CA ASP A 48 -0.65 -28.35 -26.50
C ASP A 48 0.84 -28.69 -26.55
N LEU A 49 1.38 -29.06 -27.73
CA LEU A 49 2.80 -29.37 -27.92
C LEU A 49 3.72 -28.14 -27.84
N ILE A 50 3.17 -26.93 -27.98
CA ILE A 50 3.85 -25.64 -27.76
C ILE A 50 3.75 -25.24 -26.28
N GLY A 51 2.55 -25.30 -25.70
CA GLY A 51 2.30 -24.94 -24.31
C GLY A 51 2.98 -25.87 -23.29
N LYS A 52 3.29 -27.11 -23.68
CA LYS A 52 4.05 -28.08 -22.91
C LYS A 52 5.26 -28.54 -23.73
N ASN A 53 6.38 -27.82 -23.60
CA ASN A 53 7.65 -28.12 -24.27
C ASN A 53 8.00 -29.63 -24.17
N VAL A 54 8.01 -30.31 -25.32
CA VAL A 54 8.17 -31.77 -25.40
C VAL A 54 9.62 -32.22 -25.15
N TYR A 55 10.58 -31.35 -25.47
CA TYR A 55 11.99 -31.50 -25.16
C TYR A 55 12.39 -30.52 -24.05
N SER A 56 13.53 -30.76 -23.39
CA SER A 56 14.07 -29.82 -22.40
C SER A 56 14.27 -28.42 -22.99
N SER A 57 14.10 -27.38 -22.18
CA SER A 57 14.37 -25.98 -22.55
C SER A 57 15.81 -25.76 -23.01
N ASP A 58 16.77 -26.53 -22.48
CA ASP A 58 18.17 -26.54 -22.91
C ASP A 58 18.39 -27.07 -24.33
N TRP A 59 17.46 -27.88 -24.87
CA TRP A 59 17.56 -28.50 -26.20
C TRP A 59 17.18 -27.51 -27.30
N VAL A 60 17.72 -26.29 -27.24
CA VAL A 60 17.37 -25.14 -28.09
C VAL A 60 17.47 -25.45 -29.58
N ILE A 61 18.39 -26.31 -30.01
CA ILE A 61 18.50 -26.73 -31.42
C ILE A 61 17.26 -27.53 -31.86
N MET A 62 16.74 -28.43 -30.99
CA MET A 62 15.51 -29.18 -31.25
C MET A 62 14.29 -28.27 -31.19
N ASN A 63 14.19 -27.42 -30.16
CA ASN A 63 13.04 -26.51 -29.97
C ASN A 63 12.92 -25.52 -31.13
N MET A 64 14.03 -24.90 -31.56
CA MET A 64 14.05 -23.99 -32.73
C MET A 64 13.79 -24.72 -34.05
N MET A 65 14.17 -26.00 -34.16
CA MET A 65 13.89 -26.81 -35.35
C MET A 65 12.40 -27.21 -35.42
N GLN A 66 11.82 -27.67 -34.31
CA GLN A 66 10.38 -27.93 -34.18
C GLN A 66 9.60 -26.66 -34.50
N ASN A 67 9.94 -25.53 -33.88
CA ASN A 67 9.24 -24.27 -34.10
C ASN A 67 9.32 -23.79 -35.55
N LYS A 68 10.47 -23.92 -36.22
CA LYS A 68 10.58 -23.58 -37.65
C LYS A 68 9.72 -24.46 -38.55
N VAL A 69 9.54 -25.74 -38.21
CA VAL A 69 8.67 -26.66 -38.95
C VAL A 69 7.19 -26.38 -38.67
N PHE A 70 6.84 -26.16 -37.40
CA PHE A 70 5.48 -25.82 -36.98
C PHE A 70 5.03 -24.49 -37.61
N LEU A 71 5.88 -23.47 -37.64
CA LEU A 71 5.61 -22.21 -38.33
C LEU A 71 5.26 -22.40 -39.80
N ARG A 72 6.01 -23.25 -40.54
CA ARG A 72 5.67 -23.54 -41.95
C ARG A 72 4.30 -24.21 -42.07
N ALA A 73 4.03 -25.21 -41.23
CA ALA A 73 2.74 -25.91 -41.25
C ALA A 73 1.57 -24.97 -40.90
N ILE A 74 1.72 -24.12 -39.87
CA ILE A 74 0.71 -23.12 -39.46
C ILE A 74 0.39 -22.17 -40.62
N ASN A 75 1.40 -21.63 -41.32
CA ASN A 75 1.19 -20.75 -42.48
C ASN A 75 0.50 -21.48 -43.66
N GLN A 76 0.88 -22.74 -43.93
CA GLN A 76 0.19 -23.55 -44.95
C GLN A 76 -1.29 -23.80 -44.59
N TYR A 77 -1.61 -23.99 -43.30
CA TYR A 77 -3.00 -24.08 -42.85
C TYR A 77 -3.73 -22.73 -42.85
N ALA A 78 -3.04 -21.61 -42.59
CA ALA A 78 -3.59 -20.25 -42.71
C ALA A 78 -4.04 -19.94 -44.16
N GLU A 79 -3.25 -20.35 -45.15
CA GLU A 79 -3.66 -20.28 -46.56
C GLU A 79 -4.95 -21.09 -46.84
N VAL A 80 -5.11 -22.26 -46.21
CA VAL A 80 -6.33 -23.08 -46.36
C VAL A 80 -7.54 -22.42 -45.69
N LEU A 81 -7.37 -21.78 -44.53
CA LEU A 81 -8.41 -20.99 -43.87
C LEU A 81 -8.92 -19.85 -44.77
N ASN A 82 -8.00 -19.03 -45.29
CA ASN A 82 -8.34 -17.96 -46.25
C ASN A 82 -9.06 -18.49 -47.49
N LYS A 83 -8.60 -19.62 -48.06
CA LYS A 83 -9.12 -20.16 -49.33
C LYS A 83 -10.42 -20.97 -49.22
N LYS A 84 -10.72 -21.58 -48.07
CA LYS A 84 -11.89 -22.49 -47.89
C LYS A 84 -12.90 -22.04 -46.82
N PHE A 85 -12.51 -21.21 -45.85
CA PHE A 85 -13.28 -20.96 -44.62
C PHE A 85 -13.53 -19.48 -44.31
N LEU A 86 -13.26 -18.59 -45.28
CA LEU A 86 -13.54 -17.16 -45.21
C LEU A 86 -14.88 -16.77 -45.87
N ASP A 87 -15.77 -17.75 -46.13
CA ASP A 87 -17.05 -17.52 -46.80
C ASP A 87 -18.10 -16.90 -45.87
N GLN A 88 -18.86 -15.93 -46.39
CA GLN A 88 -19.83 -15.17 -45.59
C GLN A 88 -21.01 -16.00 -45.09
N THR A 89 -21.29 -17.16 -45.70
CA THR A 89 -22.46 -18.00 -45.42
C THR A 89 -22.19 -19.07 -44.36
N ASN A 90 -21.02 -19.71 -44.34
CA ASN A 90 -20.70 -20.83 -43.43
C ASN A 90 -19.42 -20.57 -42.59
N PHE A 91 -19.22 -19.33 -42.12
CA PHE A 91 -18.02 -18.94 -41.39
C PHE A 91 -17.78 -19.74 -40.10
N GLU A 92 -16.74 -20.59 -40.10
CA GLU A 92 -16.38 -21.53 -39.02
C GLU A 92 -15.68 -20.84 -37.84
N LEU A 93 -16.44 -20.09 -37.02
CA LEU A 93 -15.90 -19.25 -35.94
C LEU A 93 -14.92 -19.99 -35.01
N GLN A 94 -15.23 -21.23 -34.62
CA GLN A 94 -14.40 -22.00 -33.68
C GLN A 94 -13.06 -22.45 -34.29
N LEU A 95 -13.03 -22.75 -35.60
CA LEU A 95 -11.79 -23.10 -36.30
C LEU A 95 -10.84 -21.91 -36.38
N TRP A 96 -11.36 -20.72 -36.74
CA TRP A 96 -10.59 -19.47 -36.74
C TRP A 96 -10.15 -19.05 -35.33
N ASN A 97 -10.99 -19.22 -34.31
CA ASN A 97 -10.64 -18.90 -32.92
C ASN A 97 -9.48 -19.79 -32.42
N ASN A 98 -9.53 -21.10 -32.69
CA ASN A 98 -8.41 -22.01 -32.40
C ASN A 98 -7.13 -21.66 -33.17
N TYR A 99 -7.23 -21.23 -34.45
CA TYR A 99 -6.08 -20.73 -35.21
C TYR A 99 -5.41 -19.52 -34.53
N PHE A 100 -6.18 -18.49 -34.15
CA PHE A 100 -5.60 -17.31 -33.51
C PHE A 100 -4.97 -17.64 -32.15
N HIS A 101 -5.62 -18.47 -31.33
CA HIS A 101 -5.04 -18.93 -30.06
C HIS A 101 -3.77 -19.77 -30.26
N LEU A 102 -3.70 -20.61 -31.30
CA LEU A 102 -2.48 -21.33 -31.66
C LEU A 102 -1.35 -20.37 -32.08
N ALA A 103 -1.65 -19.43 -32.97
CA ALA A 103 -0.67 -18.51 -33.52
C ALA A 103 -0.12 -17.56 -32.45
N VAL A 104 -0.98 -17.07 -31.54
CA VAL A 104 -0.57 -16.32 -30.35
C VAL A 104 0.28 -17.19 -29.42
N ALA A 105 -0.16 -18.40 -29.05
CA ALA A 105 0.63 -19.29 -28.19
C ALA A 105 2.01 -19.65 -28.79
N PHE A 106 2.08 -19.85 -30.11
CA PHE A 106 3.33 -20.05 -30.83
C PHE A 106 4.26 -18.83 -30.73
N LEU A 107 3.72 -17.61 -30.73
CA LEU A 107 4.47 -16.36 -30.59
C LEU A 107 4.90 -16.11 -29.12
N THR A 108 4.01 -16.36 -28.15
CA THR A 108 4.19 -16.01 -26.74
C THR A 108 4.95 -17.06 -25.92
N GLN A 109 5.20 -18.27 -26.45
CA GLN A 109 5.98 -19.32 -25.79
C GLN A 109 7.37 -18.86 -25.31
N GLU A 110 7.83 -19.38 -24.17
CA GLU A 110 9.12 -19.04 -23.56
C GLU A 110 10.31 -19.26 -24.51
N SER A 111 10.27 -20.34 -25.30
CA SER A 111 11.40 -20.75 -26.15
C SER A 111 11.74 -19.73 -27.25
N LEU A 112 10.79 -18.86 -27.63
CA LEU A 112 10.98 -17.80 -28.62
C LEU A 112 11.25 -16.42 -28.00
N GLN A 113 11.20 -16.26 -26.67
CA GLN A 113 11.50 -14.98 -26.02
C GLN A 113 13.02 -14.74 -25.97
N LEU A 114 13.55 -14.27 -27.12
CA LEU A 114 14.97 -14.16 -27.41
C LEU A 114 15.76 -13.26 -26.43
N GLU A 115 15.06 -12.32 -25.79
CA GLU A 115 15.50 -11.47 -24.69
C GLU A 115 15.90 -12.23 -23.42
N ASN A 116 15.36 -13.43 -23.17
CA ASN A 116 15.72 -14.26 -22.01
C ASN A 116 17.02 -15.06 -22.23
N PHE A 117 17.63 -14.97 -23.41
CA PHE A 117 18.92 -15.60 -23.72
C PHE A 117 20.06 -14.58 -23.71
N SER A 118 21.28 -15.04 -23.39
CA SER A 118 22.49 -14.24 -23.53
C SER A 118 22.69 -13.73 -24.95
N SER A 119 23.36 -12.58 -25.08
CA SER A 119 23.70 -11.90 -26.35
C SER A 119 24.12 -12.87 -27.45
N ASP A 120 25.04 -13.77 -27.14
CA ASP A 120 25.71 -14.65 -28.10
C ASP A 120 24.80 -15.80 -28.53
N LYS A 121 23.97 -16.29 -27.61
CA LYS A 121 22.95 -17.32 -27.87
C LYS A 121 21.84 -16.73 -28.74
N ARG A 122 21.36 -15.53 -28.40
CA ARG A 122 20.40 -14.73 -29.20
C ARG A 122 20.94 -14.46 -30.62
N ALA A 123 22.19 -14.01 -30.75
CA ALA A 123 22.82 -13.74 -32.05
C ALA A 123 22.90 -15.00 -32.93
N LYS A 124 23.34 -16.14 -32.37
CA LYS A 124 23.42 -17.42 -33.09
C LYS A 124 22.05 -17.96 -33.51
N ILE A 125 21.02 -17.80 -32.67
CA ILE A 125 19.63 -18.15 -33.02
C ILE A 125 19.17 -17.26 -34.18
N PHE A 126 19.30 -15.93 -34.05
CA PHE A 126 18.84 -14.96 -35.04
C PHE A 126 19.53 -15.17 -36.41
N GLN A 127 20.84 -15.43 -36.44
CA GLN A 127 21.58 -15.71 -37.67
C GLN A 127 21.04 -16.92 -38.45
N LYS A 128 20.59 -17.98 -37.75
CA LYS A 128 20.18 -19.25 -38.36
C LYS A 128 18.66 -19.40 -38.57
N TYR A 129 17.85 -18.77 -37.73
CA TYR A 129 16.39 -18.92 -37.72
C TYR A 129 15.62 -17.60 -37.96
N GLN A 130 16.28 -16.44 -37.91
CA GLN A 130 15.66 -15.10 -37.82
C GLN A 130 14.73 -14.98 -36.59
N ASP A 131 14.01 -13.87 -36.43
CA ASP A 131 12.95 -13.80 -35.43
C ASP A 131 11.65 -14.37 -36.00
N MET A 132 11.28 -15.57 -35.52
CA MET A 132 10.06 -16.27 -35.92
C MET A 132 8.79 -15.56 -35.42
N ARG A 133 8.86 -14.76 -34.34
CA ARG A 133 7.72 -14.02 -33.78
C ARG A 133 7.23 -12.93 -34.73
N ARG A 134 8.16 -12.28 -35.46
CA ARG A 134 7.81 -11.33 -36.54
C ARG A 134 7.01 -11.99 -37.66
N HIS A 135 7.44 -13.17 -38.10
CA HIS A 135 6.82 -13.88 -39.22
C HIS A 135 5.38 -14.28 -38.90
N ILE A 136 5.16 -14.95 -37.76
CA ILE A 136 3.80 -15.32 -37.33
C ILE A 136 2.96 -14.08 -36.96
N GLY A 137 3.56 -13.03 -36.39
CA GLY A 137 2.85 -11.80 -36.05
C GLY A 137 2.34 -11.01 -37.26
N PHE A 138 3.06 -11.04 -38.38
CA PHE A 138 2.57 -10.49 -39.64
C PHE A 138 1.46 -11.37 -40.24
N GLU A 139 1.57 -12.70 -40.15
CA GLU A 139 0.50 -13.62 -40.57
C GLU A 139 -0.79 -13.40 -39.74
N ILE A 140 -0.69 -13.28 -38.41
CA ILE A 140 -1.84 -12.96 -37.52
C ILE A 140 -2.49 -11.64 -37.93
N ARG A 141 -1.68 -10.60 -38.22
CA ARG A 141 -2.16 -9.29 -38.67
C ARG A 141 -2.93 -9.41 -39.99
N ASP A 142 -2.39 -10.10 -40.98
CA ASP A 142 -2.98 -10.17 -42.32
C ASP A 142 -4.22 -11.09 -42.31
N MET A 143 -4.18 -12.19 -41.57
CA MET A 143 -5.35 -13.02 -41.25
C MET A 143 -6.46 -12.22 -40.56
N TRP A 144 -6.12 -11.35 -39.59
CA TRP A 144 -7.11 -10.49 -38.93
C TRP A 144 -7.75 -9.49 -39.91
N TYR A 145 -6.97 -8.81 -40.75
CA TYR A 145 -7.53 -7.87 -41.72
C TYR A 145 -8.43 -8.55 -42.75
N ASN A 146 -8.11 -9.79 -43.17
CA ASN A 146 -8.91 -10.60 -44.08
C ASN A 146 -10.32 -10.95 -43.54
N LEU A 147 -10.53 -11.01 -42.22
CA LEU A 147 -11.82 -11.36 -41.60
C LEU A 147 -13.01 -10.46 -42.00
N GLY A 148 -12.75 -9.24 -42.50
CA GLY A 148 -13.78 -8.31 -42.96
C GLY A 148 -14.91 -8.10 -41.93
N PRO A 149 -16.18 -8.41 -42.25
CA PRO A 149 -17.31 -8.23 -41.34
C PRO A 149 -17.33 -9.22 -40.17
N HIS A 150 -16.52 -10.28 -40.18
CA HIS A 150 -16.54 -11.30 -39.14
C HIS A 150 -15.72 -10.94 -37.90
N LYS A 151 -14.88 -9.89 -37.94
CA LYS A 151 -14.09 -9.36 -36.82
C LYS A 151 -14.90 -9.17 -35.53
N ILE A 152 -16.13 -8.66 -35.65
CA ILE A 152 -17.03 -8.42 -34.49
C ILE A 152 -17.42 -9.70 -33.74
N LYS A 153 -17.29 -10.89 -34.36
CA LYS A 153 -17.50 -12.19 -33.70
C LYS A 153 -16.37 -12.56 -32.73
N PHE A 154 -15.22 -11.88 -32.79
CA PHE A 154 -14.03 -12.12 -31.98
C PHE A 154 -13.81 -11.05 -30.91
N ILE A 155 -14.63 -10.01 -30.86
CA ILE A 155 -14.56 -8.93 -29.85
C ILE A 155 -15.65 -9.20 -28.81
N PRO A 156 -15.33 -9.30 -27.50
CA PRO A 156 -14.05 -8.96 -26.87
C PRO A 156 -13.00 -10.08 -26.80
N GLU A 157 -13.36 -11.36 -26.97
CA GLU A 157 -12.51 -12.53 -26.62
C GLU A 157 -11.04 -12.47 -27.11
N MET A 158 -10.81 -11.95 -28.32
CA MET A 158 -9.50 -11.90 -28.97
C MET A 158 -8.61 -10.73 -28.53
N VAL A 159 -9.13 -9.78 -27.73
CA VAL A 159 -8.35 -8.63 -27.22
C VAL A 159 -7.23 -9.09 -26.30
N GLY A 160 -7.48 -10.07 -25.42
CA GLY A 160 -6.45 -10.65 -24.54
C GLY A 160 -5.29 -11.30 -25.30
N PRO A 161 -5.54 -12.29 -26.17
CA PRO A 161 -4.49 -12.93 -26.98
C PRO A 161 -3.71 -11.96 -27.86
N ILE A 162 -4.36 -10.97 -28.48
CA ILE A 162 -3.68 -9.91 -29.24
C ILE A 162 -2.79 -9.06 -28.32
N LEU A 163 -3.21 -8.79 -27.09
CA LEU A 163 -2.43 -8.05 -26.10
C LEU A 163 -1.22 -8.85 -25.57
N GLU A 164 -1.34 -10.16 -25.32
CA GLU A 164 -0.21 -11.01 -24.94
C GLU A 164 0.93 -10.89 -25.96
N MET A 165 0.61 -10.91 -27.27
CA MET A 165 1.61 -10.83 -28.33
C MET A 165 2.10 -9.40 -28.62
N THR A 166 1.30 -8.35 -28.39
CA THR A 166 1.79 -6.96 -28.55
C THR A 166 2.71 -6.55 -27.41
N LEU A 167 2.56 -7.13 -26.22
CA LEU A 167 3.42 -6.86 -25.06
C LEU A 167 4.84 -7.46 -25.18
N VAL A 168 5.06 -8.44 -26.07
CA VAL A 168 6.39 -9.02 -26.35
C VAL A 168 7.39 -7.92 -26.78
N PRO A 169 8.64 -7.89 -26.25
CA PRO A 169 9.61 -6.82 -26.51
C PRO A 169 10.33 -6.94 -27.86
N GLU A 170 9.55 -6.92 -28.94
CA GLU A 170 10.01 -6.89 -30.32
C GLU A 170 9.36 -5.68 -31.05
N ILE A 171 10.19 -4.80 -31.61
CA ILE A 171 9.79 -3.45 -32.05
C ILE A 171 8.97 -3.47 -33.35
N GLU A 172 9.36 -4.30 -34.33
CA GLU A 172 8.67 -4.33 -35.63
C GLU A 172 7.37 -5.13 -35.54
N LEU A 173 7.34 -6.17 -34.71
CA LEU A 173 6.12 -6.82 -34.26
C LEU A 173 5.15 -5.80 -33.63
N ARG A 174 5.56 -5.10 -32.56
CA ARG A 174 4.76 -4.06 -31.88
C ARG A 174 4.16 -3.04 -32.85
N LYS A 175 4.98 -2.50 -33.77
CA LYS A 175 4.51 -1.55 -34.80
C LYS A 175 3.44 -2.15 -35.73
N ALA A 176 3.56 -3.42 -36.09
CA ALA A 176 2.66 -4.10 -37.01
C ALA A 176 1.35 -4.59 -36.33
N THR A 177 1.39 -4.89 -35.03
CA THR A 177 0.27 -5.52 -34.31
C THR A 177 -0.53 -4.58 -33.42
N ILE A 178 0.02 -3.44 -32.96
CA ILE A 178 -0.76 -2.42 -32.24
C ILE A 178 -1.92 -1.83 -33.08
N PRO A 179 -1.80 -1.61 -34.41
CA PRO A 179 -2.92 -1.15 -35.26
C PRO A 179 -4.17 -2.04 -35.23
N ILE A 180 -4.00 -3.37 -35.11
CA ILE A 180 -4.66 -4.21 -34.09
C ILE A 180 -5.91 -3.61 -33.43
N PHE A 181 -5.64 -2.97 -32.29
CA PHE A 181 -6.61 -2.37 -31.39
C PHE A 181 -7.43 -1.24 -32.03
N PHE A 182 -6.84 -0.44 -32.92
CA PHE A 182 -7.61 0.61 -33.61
C PHE A 182 -8.67 0.01 -34.56
N ASP A 183 -8.33 -1.07 -35.26
CA ASP A 183 -9.27 -1.78 -36.13
C ASP A 183 -10.38 -2.48 -35.32
N MET A 184 -10.06 -3.02 -34.14
CA MET A 184 -11.06 -3.52 -33.18
C MET A 184 -12.01 -2.41 -32.70
N MET A 185 -11.49 -1.26 -32.26
CA MET A 185 -12.29 -0.09 -31.88
C MET A 185 -13.19 0.40 -33.03
N GLN A 186 -12.66 0.45 -34.25
CA GLN A 186 -13.40 0.86 -35.45
C GLN A 186 -14.50 -0.15 -35.79
N CYS A 187 -14.24 -1.45 -35.61
CA CYS A 187 -15.21 -2.51 -35.84
C CYS A 187 -16.37 -2.44 -34.84
N GLU A 188 -16.11 -2.41 -33.53
CA GLU A 188 -17.19 -2.32 -32.53
C GLU A 188 -17.99 -1.02 -32.69
N PHE A 189 -17.31 0.12 -32.93
CA PHE A 189 -17.98 1.40 -33.19
C PHE A 189 -18.89 1.36 -34.43
N HIS A 190 -18.51 0.66 -35.49
CA HIS A 190 -19.36 0.51 -36.68
C HIS A 190 -20.65 -0.29 -36.39
N PHE A 191 -20.58 -1.32 -35.56
CA PHE A 191 -21.74 -2.17 -35.22
C PHE A 191 -22.58 -1.66 -34.03
N ARG A 192 -22.02 -0.84 -33.13
CA ARG A 192 -22.65 -0.46 -31.85
C ARG A 192 -22.62 1.03 -31.52
N TYR A 193 -22.04 1.86 -32.38
CA TYR A 193 -21.81 3.31 -32.16
C TYR A 193 -20.97 3.66 -30.91
N ASN A 194 -20.32 2.66 -30.30
CA ASN A 194 -19.38 2.78 -29.18
C ASN A 194 -18.40 1.58 -29.21
N PHE A 195 -17.34 1.59 -28.41
CA PHE A 195 -16.37 0.50 -28.28
C PHE A 195 -16.19 0.02 -26.83
N GLN A 196 -17.26 0.04 -26.03
CA GLN A 196 -17.16 -0.23 -24.59
C GLN A 196 -16.75 -1.67 -24.27
N GLN A 197 -17.10 -2.68 -25.06
CA GLN A 197 -16.65 -4.05 -24.75
C GLN A 197 -15.15 -4.20 -24.98
N PHE A 198 -14.64 -3.63 -26.07
CA PHE A 198 -13.21 -3.51 -26.33
C PHE A 198 -12.46 -2.77 -25.21
N GLU A 199 -12.97 -1.60 -24.78
CA GLU A 199 -12.34 -0.80 -23.70
C GLU A 199 -12.31 -1.54 -22.37
N ASN A 200 -13.42 -2.18 -21.98
CA ASN A 200 -13.51 -2.94 -20.73
C ASN A 200 -12.53 -4.11 -20.73
N GLU A 201 -12.46 -4.87 -21.83
CA GLU A 201 -11.60 -6.04 -21.96
C GLU A 201 -10.12 -5.66 -21.95
N ILE A 202 -9.71 -4.65 -22.72
CA ILE A 202 -8.29 -4.26 -22.78
C ILE A 202 -7.80 -3.70 -21.43
N ILE A 203 -8.62 -2.96 -20.69
CA ILE A 203 -8.28 -2.50 -19.33
C ILE A 203 -8.08 -3.70 -18.37
N THR A 204 -8.98 -4.68 -18.44
CA THR A 204 -8.98 -5.85 -17.55
C THR A 204 -7.82 -6.80 -17.85
N LYS A 205 -7.54 -7.06 -19.14
CA LYS A 205 -6.40 -7.89 -19.58
C LYS A 205 -5.07 -7.20 -19.34
N LEU A 206 -4.98 -5.87 -19.49
CA LEU A 206 -3.72 -5.15 -19.30
C LEU A 206 -3.28 -5.13 -17.82
N ASP A 207 -4.21 -5.06 -16.88
CA ASP A 207 -3.90 -5.31 -15.46
C ASP A 207 -3.28 -6.69 -15.27
N HIS A 208 -3.93 -7.74 -15.79
CA HIS A 208 -3.47 -9.11 -15.63
C HIS A 208 -2.09 -9.36 -16.25
N GLU A 209 -1.85 -8.90 -17.48
CA GLU A 209 -0.58 -9.14 -18.18
C GLU A 209 0.59 -8.33 -17.58
N VAL A 210 0.35 -7.12 -17.07
CA VAL A 210 1.40 -6.32 -16.41
C VAL A 210 1.64 -6.79 -14.98
N GLU A 211 0.61 -7.24 -14.24
CA GLU A 211 0.76 -7.98 -12.98
C GLU A 211 1.51 -9.32 -13.20
N GLY A 212 1.25 -9.99 -14.33
CA GLY A 212 2.00 -11.18 -14.81
C GLY A 212 3.41 -10.88 -15.32
N GLY A 213 3.92 -9.66 -15.14
CA GLY A 213 5.31 -9.30 -15.42
C GLY A 213 5.57 -8.73 -16.82
N ARG A 214 4.61 -8.73 -17.75
CA ARG A 214 4.81 -8.21 -19.12
C ARG A 214 4.78 -6.68 -19.19
N GLY A 215 5.07 -6.14 -20.38
CA GLY A 215 5.02 -4.71 -20.67
C GLY A 215 6.26 -3.91 -20.23
N ASP A 216 6.45 -2.76 -20.86
CA ASP A 216 7.56 -1.84 -20.60
C ASP A 216 7.24 -0.41 -21.09
N GLU A 217 8.11 0.54 -20.77
CA GLU A 217 7.97 1.95 -21.14
C GLU A 217 8.00 2.16 -22.68
N GLN A 218 8.72 1.33 -23.42
CA GLN A 218 8.75 1.41 -24.89
C GLN A 218 7.39 0.96 -25.47
N TYR A 219 6.74 -0.05 -24.89
CA TYR A 219 5.38 -0.45 -25.26
C TYR A 219 4.40 0.71 -25.05
N LYS A 220 4.44 1.38 -23.89
CA LYS A 220 3.60 2.55 -23.60
C LYS A 220 3.78 3.65 -24.65
N VAL A 221 5.02 4.01 -24.97
CA VAL A 221 5.33 5.05 -25.97
C VAL A 221 4.90 4.65 -27.38
N LEU A 222 5.08 3.38 -27.79
CA LEU A 222 4.63 2.88 -29.10
C LEU A 222 3.10 2.83 -29.19
N PHE A 223 2.43 2.31 -28.17
CA PHE A 223 0.96 2.25 -28.07
C PHE A 223 0.35 3.65 -28.17
N GLN A 224 0.87 4.61 -27.39
CA GLN A 224 0.45 6.00 -27.45
C GLN A 224 0.63 6.59 -28.85
N LYS A 225 1.84 6.48 -29.42
CA LYS A 225 2.15 7.11 -30.71
C LYS A 225 1.28 6.56 -31.84
N ILE A 226 1.19 5.23 -31.95
CA ILE A 226 0.51 4.56 -33.07
C ILE A 226 -0.99 4.83 -32.99
N LEU A 227 -1.63 4.59 -31.84
CA LEU A 227 -3.09 4.74 -31.74
C LEU A 227 -3.53 6.20 -31.84
N LEU A 228 -2.80 7.17 -31.28
CA LEU A 228 -3.10 8.59 -31.51
C LEU A 228 -3.02 8.97 -32.99
N GLU A 229 -2.03 8.43 -33.73
CA GLU A 229 -1.90 8.70 -35.17
C GLU A 229 -3.08 8.13 -35.98
N HIS A 230 -3.58 6.95 -35.65
CA HIS A 230 -4.77 6.37 -36.29
C HIS A 230 -6.07 7.09 -35.88
N CYS A 231 -6.28 7.34 -34.58
CA CYS A 231 -7.48 8.03 -34.08
C CYS A 231 -7.62 9.43 -34.69
N ARG A 232 -6.54 10.23 -34.72
CA ARG A 232 -6.56 11.60 -35.30
C ARG A 232 -6.92 11.65 -36.78
N LYS A 233 -6.63 10.59 -37.53
CA LYS A 233 -7.01 10.46 -38.95
C LYS A 233 -8.48 10.03 -39.13
N HIS A 234 -9.17 9.57 -38.08
CA HIS A 234 -10.51 9.01 -38.17
C HIS A 234 -11.62 9.98 -37.74
N LYS A 235 -12.40 10.44 -38.72
CA LYS A 235 -13.47 11.46 -38.60
C LYS A 235 -14.38 11.34 -37.36
N TYR A 236 -14.74 10.13 -36.95
CA TYR A 236 -15.69 9.88 -35.86
C TYR A 236 -15.05 9.35 -34.57
N LEU A 237 -13.79 8.89 -34.61
CA LEU A 237 -13.09 8.31 -33.44
C LEU A 237 -11.94 9.18 -32.93
N ALA A 238 -11.66 10.33 -33.54
CA ALA A 238 -10.60 11.22 -33.08
C ALA A 238 -10.74 11.55 -31.59
N LYS A 239 -11.88 12.12 -31.15
CA LYS A 239 -11.99 12.59 -29.76
C LYS A 239 -12.17 11.46 -28.73
N THR A 240 -12.98 10.45 -29.04
CA THR A 240 -13.19 9.29 -28.15
C THR A 240 -11.94 8.41 -28.07
N GLY A 241 -11.26 8.19 -29.20
CA GLY A 241 -10.00 7.46 -29.28
C GLY A 241 -8.84 8.18 -28.60
N GLU A 242 -8.71 9.51 -28.73
CA GLU A 242 -7.72 10.28 -27.96
C GLU A 242 -7.93 10.16 -26.44
N ASN A 243 -9.19 10.23 -25.98
CA ASN A 243 -9.53 10.04 -24.57
C ASN A 243 -9.15 8.62 -24.10
N PHE A 244 -9.49 7.58 -24.89
CA PHE A 244 -9.16 6.18 -24.61
C PHE A 244 -7.63 5.92 -24.58
N VAL A 245 -6.86 6.45 -25.53
CA VAL A 245 -5.40 6.27 -25.52
C VAL A 245 -4.77 6.99 -24.34
N SER A 246 -5.28 8.18 -23.96
CA SER A 246 -4.87 8.85 -22.72
C SER A 246 -5.18 8.01 -21.47
N LEU A 247 -6.37 7.39 -21.41
CA LEU A 247 -6.79 6.50 -20.34
C LEU A 247 -5.84 5.29 -20.19
N VAL A 248 -5.56 4.57 -21.27
CA VAL A 248 -4.70 3.38 -21.23
C VAL A 248 -3.22 3.72 -20.99
N VAL A 249 -2.73 4.88 -21.46
CA VAL A 249 -1.38 5.36 -21.14
C VAL A 249 -1.24 5.68 -19.65
N ARG A 250 -2.21 6.36 -19.04
CA ARG A 250 -2.22 6.60 -17.57
C ARG A 250 -2.32 5.29 -16.78
N LEU A 251 -3.09 4.32 -17.27
CA LEU A 251 -3.19 2.98 -16.67
C LEU A 251 -1.83 2.26 -16.72
N LEU A 252 -1.16 2.26 -17.89
CA LEU A 252 0.19 1.68 -18.04
C LEU A 252 1.19 2.29 -17.07
N GLU A 253 1.16 3.60 -16.83
CA GLU A 253 2.05 4.25 -15.87
C GLU A 253 1.81 3.73 -14.44
N ARG A 254 0.55 3.58 -14.03
CA ARG A 254 0.22 3.05 -12.69
C ARG A 254 0.50 1.56 -12.53
N LEU A 255 0.27 0.76 -13.58
CA LEU A 255 0.61 -0.66 -13.56
C LEU A 255 2.11 -0.92 -13.63
N LEU A 256 2.88 -0.11 -14.38
CA LEU A 256 4.35 -0.21 -14.41
C LEU A 256 4.97 0.28 -13.09
N ASP A 257 4.48 1.39 -12.50
CA ASP A 257 4.84 1.82 -11.13
C ASP A 257 4.57 0.65 -10.14
N TYR A 258 3.37 0.06 -10.18
CA TYR A 258 2.96 -1.05 -9.32
C TYR A 258 3.84 -2.29 -9.48
N ARG A 259 4.13 -2.72 -10.73
CA ARG A 259 4.94 -3.91 -11.04
C ARG A 259 6.36 -3.82 -10.46
N THR A 260 6.95 -2.63 -10.36
CA THR A 260 8.28 -2.48 -9.73
C THR A 260 8.29 -2.75 -8.22
N ILE A 261 7.13 -2.73 -7.56
CA ILE A 261 6.99 -2.71 -6.10
C ILE A 261 6.09 -3.84 -5.57
N MET A 262 5.26 -4.48 -6.40
CA MET A 262 4.37 -5.58 -5.98
C MET A 262 5.10 -6.78 -5.33
N HIS A 263 6.38 -6.97 -5.65
CA HIS A 263 7.28 -7.99 -5.10
C HIS A 263 8.31 -7.43 -4.08
N ASP A 264 8.15 -6.18 -3.62
CA ASP A 264 8.98 -5.59 -2.57
C ASP A 264 8.70 -6.27 -1.21
N GLU A 265 9.74 -6.57 -0.43
CA GLU A 265 9.60 -7.02 0.96
C GLU A 265 8.89 -5.96 1.82
N ASN A 266 9.01 -4.67 1.46
CA ASN A 266 8.32 -3.59 2.14
C ASN A 266 6.81 -3.57 1.84
N LYS A 267 6.03 -4.15 2.75
CA LYS A 267 4.55 -4.13 2.72
C LYS A 267 3.97 -2.70 2.69
N GLU A 268 4.65 -1.69 3.24
CA GLU A 268 4.17 -0.29 3.24
C GLU A 268 4.31 0.37 1.85
N ASN A 269 5.34 0.01 1.07
CA ASN A 269 5.44 0.35 -0.35
C ASN A 269 4.35 -0.36 -1.17
N ARG A 270 4.14 -1.67 -0.95
CA ARG A 270 3.08 -2.46 -1.60
C ARG A 270 1.69 -1.89 -1.34
N MET A 271 1.36 -1.51 -0.11
CA MET A 271 0.11 -0.81 0.25
C MET A 271 -0.04 0.51 -0.51
N SER A 272 1.02 1.35 -0.53
CA SER A 272 0.99 2.66 -1.18
C SER A 272 0.74 2.55 -2.69
N CYS A 273 1.42 1.63 -3.38
CA CYS A 273 1.19 1.39 -4.81
C CYS A 273 -0.18 0.74 -5.09
N THR A 274 -0.65 -0.16 -4.22
CA THR A 274 -2.02 -0.72 -4.32
C THR A 274 -3.07 0.39 -4.26
N VAL A 275 -2.91 1.36 -3.35
CA VAL A 275 -3.82 2.53 -3.23
C VAL A 275 -3.71 3.48 -4.43
N ASN A 276 -2.54 3.65 -5.04
CA ASN A 276 -2.39 4.45 -6.26
C ASN A 276 -3.16 3.86 -7.45
N VAL A 277 -3.10 2.53 -7.65
CA VAL A 277 -3.85 1.82 -8.69
C VAL A 277 -5.35 1.82 -8.38
N LEU A 278 -5.72 1.61 -7.12
CA LEU A 278 -7.10 1.66 -6.63
C LEU A 278 -7.76 3.02 -6.83
N ASN A 279 -7.05 4.12 -6.52
CA ASN A 279 -7.53 5.47 -6.78
C ASN A 279 -7.71 5.72 -8.28
N PHE A 280 -6.81 5.19 -9.13
CA PHE A 280 -6.98 5.27 -10.58
C PHE A 280 -8.26 4.55 -11.04
N TYR A 281 -8.51 3.30 -10.61
CA TYR A 281 -9.75 2.59 -10.97
C TYR A 281 -11.01 3.29 -10.48
N LYS A 282 -10.93 4.05 -9.38
CA LYS A 282 -12.01 4.92 -8.90
C LYS A 282 -12.19 6.18 -9.76
N GLU A 283 -11.11 6.83 -10.19
CA GLU A 283 -11.17 7.98 -11.12
C GLU A 283 -11.80 7.61 -12.47
N ILE A 284 -11.70 6.35 -12.88
CA ILE A 284 -12.16 5.86 -14.19
C ILE A 284 -13.41 4.97 -14.11
N ASP A 285 -14.09 4.97 -12.96
CA ASP A 285 -15.39 4.34 -12.69
C ASP A 285 -15.45 2.83 -13.01
N ARG A 286 -14.39 2.09 -12.65
CA ARG A 286 -14.26 0.64 -12.92
C ARG A 286 -14.40 -0.19 -11.65
N GLU A 287 -15.64 -0.36 -11.19
CA GLU A 287 -16.00 -1.00 -9.91
C GLU A 287 -15.39 -2.40 -9.72
N GLU A 288 -15.42 -3.28 -10.72
CA GLU A 288 -14.85 -4.65 -10.63
C GLU A 288 -13.36 -4.64 -10.24
N MET A 289 -12.58 -3.81 -10.94
CA MET A 289 -11.14 -3.69 -10.70
C MET A 289 -10.86 -2.96 -9.40
N TYR A 290 -11.66 -1.93 -9.07
CA TYR A 290 -11.60 -1.25 -7.79
C TYR A 290 -11.84 -2.20 -6.61
N ILE A 291 -12.85 -3.06 -6.67
CA ILE A 291 -13.16 -4.08 -5.66
C ILE A 291 -12.04 -5.12 -5.58
N ARG A 292 -11.52 -5.60 -6.72
CA ARG A 292 -10.37 -6.51 -6.76
C ARG A 292 -9.13 -5.92 -6.07
N TYR A 293 -8.87 -4.62 -6.21
CA TYR A 293 -7.78 -3.94 -5.50
C TYR A 293 -8.12 -3.63 -4.03
N LEU A 294 -9.39 -3.41 -3.65
CA LEU A 294 -9.80 -3.33 -2.24
C LEU A 294 -9.50 -4.63 -1.49
N TYR A 295 -9.77 -5.81 -2.08
CA TYR A 295 -9.44 -7.08 -1.43
C TYR A 295 -7.93 -7.35 -1.38
N LYS A 296 -7.15 -7.01 -2.43
CA LYS A 296 -5.67 -7.02 -2.37
C LYS A 296 -5.15 -6.18 -1.19
N LEU A 297 -5.70 -4.98 -1.01
CA LEU A 297 -5.33 -4.07 0.08
C LEU A 297 -5.76 -4.60 1.45
N CYS A 298 -6.98 -5.14 1.59
CA CYS A 298 -7.49 -5.72 2.83
C CYS A 298 -6.62 -6.88 3.32
N ASP A 299 -6.19 -7.77 2.40
CA ASP A 299 -5.28 -8.87 2.74
C ASP A 299 -3.90 -8.35 3.19
N LEU A 300 -3.34 -7.33 2.53
CA LEU A 300 -2.12 -6.65 2.99
C LEU A 300 -2.27 -6.05 4.40
N HIS A 301 -3.44 -5.51 4.75
CA HIS A 301 -3.69 -4.99 6.10
C HIS A 301 -3.77 -6.11 7.14
N LYS A 302 -4.44 -7.22 6.83
CA LYS A 302 -4.49 -8.43 7.68
C LYS A 302 -3.08 -9.01 7.89
N GLU A 303 -2.26 -9.04 6.84
CA GLU A 303 -0.83 -9.40 6.87
C GLU A 303 0.08 -8.53 7.77
N CYS A 304 -0.47 -7.45 8.35
CA CYS A 304 0.22 -6.46 9.16
C CYS A 304 -0.49 -6.15 10.51
N ASP A 305 -1.55 -6.90 10.85
CA ASP A 305 -2.48 -6.65 11.97
C ASP A 305 -3.13 -5.25 11.98
N ASN A 306 -3.24 -4.62 10.80
CA ASN A 306 -3.84 -3.29 10.60
C ASN A 306 -5.37 -3.40 10.48
N TYR A 307 -6.04 -3.96 11.50
CA TYR A 307 -7.48 -4.26 11.45
C TYR A 307 -8.38 -3.04 11.24
N THR A 308 -8.03 -1.89 11.84
CA THR A 308 -8.75 -0.62 11.62
C THR A 308 -8.75 -0.23 10.14
N GLU A 309 -7.59 -0.29 9.49
CA GLU A 309 -7.44 0.11 8.10
C GLU A 309 -8.09 -0.94 7.16
N ALA A 310 -8.02 -2.24 7.49
CA ALA A 310 -8.76 -3.30 6.80
C ALA A 310 -10.29 -3.10 6.86
N ALA A 311 -10.81 -2.66 8.01
CA ALA A 311 -12.23 -2.33 8.20
C ALA A 311 -12.66 -1.15 7.30
N TYR A 312 -11.89 -0.06 7.29
CA TYR A 312 -12.14 1.06 6.37
C TYR A 312 -12.00 0.67 4.89
N THR A 313 -11.10 -0.25 4.55
CA THR A 313 -10.99 -0.80 3.18
C THR A 313 -12.27 -1.53 2.78
N LEU A 314 -12.75 -2.50 3.56
CA LEU A 314 -14.00 -3.21 3.22
C LEU A 314 -15.23 -2.31 3.27
N LEU A 315 -15.25 -1.29 4.13
CA LEU A 315 -16.31 -0.28 4.16
C LEU A 315 -16.39 0.55 2.86
N LEU A 316 -15.34 0.60 2.03
CA LEU A 316 -15.45 1.17 0.68
C LEU A 316 -16.20 0.25 -0.29
N HIS A 317 -16.06 -1.08 -0.19
CA HIS A 317 -16.84 -2.03 -0.98
C HIS A 317 -18.31 -1.99 -0.54
N ALA A 318 -18.56 -2.08 0.77
CA ALA A 318 -19.92 -2.08 1.31
C ALA A 318 -20.68 -0.75 1.13
N LYS A 319 -20.00 0.33 0.69
CA LYS A 319 -20.61 1.61 0.26
C LYS A 319 -21.05 1.65 -1.20
N LEU A 320 -20.64 0.70 -2.03
CA LEU A 320 -21.16 0.52 -3.40
C LEU A 320 -22.49 -0.26 -3.38
N LEU A 321 -22.69 -1.09 -2.35
CA LEU A 321 -23.85 -1.96 -2.20
C LEU A 321 -25.06 -1.22 -1.60
N LYS A 322 -26.24 -1.58 -2.10
CA LYS A 322 -27.53 -1.13 -1.56
C LYS A 322 -28.11 -2.18 -0.61
N TRP A 323 -28.98 -1.74 0.30
CA TRP A 323 -29.92 -2.62 0.98
C TRP A 323 -31.04 -2.97 -0.01
N SER A 324 -30.85 -4.03 -0.80
CA SER A 324 -31.84 -4.49 -1.77
C SER A 324 -31.74 -6.00 -2.03
N ASP A 325 -32.88 -6.60 -2.36
CA ASP A 325 -32.98 -7.99 -2.84
C ASP A 325 -32.61 -8.15 -4.32
N GLU A 326 -32.06 -7.11 -4.96
CA GLU A 326 -31.51 -7.20 -6.30
C GLU A 326 -30.37 -8.23 -6.32
N GLN A 327 -30.41 -9.14 -7.29
CA GLN A 327 -29.38 -10.17 -7.45
C GLN A 327 -28.01 -9.51 -7.56
N CYS A 328 -27.04 -9.99 -6.76
CA CYS A 328 -25.73 -9.37 -6.74
C CYS A 328 -25.00 -9.64 -8.06
N ALA A 329 -24.51 -8.58 -8.72
CA ALA A 329 -23.81 -8.71 -9.99
C ALA A 329 -22.47 -9.46 -9.81
N ALA A 330 -22.08 -10.28 -10.78
CA ALA A 330 -20.90 -11.14 -10.68
C ALA A 330 -19.56 -10.39 -10.44
N HIS A 331 -19.49 -9.10 -10.79
CA HIS A 331 -18.33 -8.25 -10.54
C HIS A 331 -18.25 -7.70 -9.10
N LEU A 332 -19.31 -7.83 -8.31
CA LEU A 332 -19.37 -7.45 -6.88
C LEU A 332 -19.03 -8.65 -5.97
N THR A 333 -19.38 -9.86 -6.39
CA THR A 333 -19.23 -11.13 -5.63
C THR A 333 -17.85 -11.80 -5.84
N GLN A 334 -16.78 -11.09 -5.48
CA GLN A 334 -15.41 -11.58 -5.72
C GLN A 334 -14.96 -12.75 -4.83
N ARG A 335 -15.60 -12.97 -3.68
CA ARG A 335 -15.23 -14.03 -2.70
C ARG A 335 -16.43 -14.71 -2.05
N ASP A 336 -17.46 -13.94 -1.70
CA ASP A 336 -18.61 -14.44 -0.95
C ASP A 336 -19.80 -14.74 -1.86
N HIS A 337 -20.41 -15.92 -1.69
CA HIS A 337 -21.56 -16.37 -2.47
C HIS A 337 -22.89 -15.84 -1.90
N ALA A 338 -23.03 -14.51 -1.84
CA ALA A 338 -24.28 -13.84 -1.52
C ALA A 338 -25.23 -13.84 -2.75
N ALA A 339 -26.53 -14.08 -2.53
CA ALA A 339 -27.51 -14.04 -3.63
C ALA A 339 -27.95 -12.62 -3.97
N THR A 340 -28.12 -11.76 -2.96
CA THR A 340 -28.57 -10.36 -3.12
C THR A 340 -27.51 -9.35 -2.65
N GLN A 341 -27.63 -8.10 -3.10
CA GLN A 341 -26.76 -7.01 -2.63
C GLN A 341 -26.89 -6.77 -1.12
N GLY A 342 -28.11 -6.84 -0.58
CA GLY A 342 -28.37 -6.70 0.86
C GLY A 342 -27.66 -7.78 1.69
N GLN A 343 -27.69 -9.04 1.26
CA GLN A 343 -26.97 -10.14 1.92
C GLN A 343 -25.45 -9.94 1.90
N LEU A 344 -24.88 -9.48 0.78
CA LEU A 344 -23.45 -9.19 0.70
C LEU A 344 -23.07 -8.03 1.62
N LYS A 345 -23.91 -6.99 1.68
CA LYS A 345 -23.69 -5.82 2.53
C LYS A 345 -23.76 -6.17 4.02
N ASP A 346 -24.72 -7.00 4.43
CA ASP A 346 -24.81 -7.55 5.79
C ASP A 346 -23.54 -8.31 6.18
N GLN A 347 -23.12 -9.30 5.38
CA GLN A 347 -21.91 -10.10 5.64
C GLN A 347 -20.66 -9.24 5.78
N LEU A 348 -20.50 -8.24 4.89
CA LEU A 348 -19.42 -7.26 4.97
C LEU A 348 -19.50 -6.42 6.24
N TYR A 349 -20.68 -5.90 6.60
CA TYR A 349 -20.86 -5.11 7.82
C TYR A 349 -20.52 -5.93 9.08
N GLN A 350 -20.95 -7.19 9.17
CA GLN A 350 -20.56 -8.09 10.26
C GLN A 350 -19.03 -8.30 10.34
N GLN A 351 -18.35 -8.44 9.20
CA GLN A 351 -16.89 -8.57 9.12
C GLN A 351 -16.16 -7.27 9.49
N ILE A 352 -16.65 -6.12 9.02
CA ILE A 352 -16.11 -4.78 9.31
C ILE A 352 -16.22 -4.48 10.81
N ILE A 353 -17.35 -4.80 11.45
CA ILE A 353 -17.56 -4.62 12.89
C ILE A 353 -16.56 -5.46 13.71
N ASN A 354 -16.28 -6.70 13.31
CA ASN A 354 -15.27 -7.56 13.92
C ASN A 354 -13.84 -6.97 13.80
N TYR A 355 -13.50 -6.42 12.62
CA TYR A 355 -12.22 -5.73 12.44
C TYR A 355 -12.13 -4.40 13.22
N PHE A 356 -13.21 -3.62 13.34
CA PHE A 356 -13.22 -2.42 14.18
C PHE A 356 -13.11 -2.72 15.67
N ASP A 357 -13.70 -3.82 16.17
CA ASP A 357 -13.50 -4.26 17.56
C ASP A 357 -12.04 -4.65 17.84
N LYS A 358 -11.43 -5.47 16.97
CA LYS A 358 -9.98 -5.76 17.02
C LYS A 358 -9.12 -4.49 16.97
N GLY A 359 -9.54 -3.50 16.17
CA GLY A 359 -8.92 -2.18 16.05
C GLY A 359 -9.27 -1.19 17.19
N LYS A 360 -10.12 -1.57 18.16
CA LYS A 360 -10.61 -0.74 19.28
C LYS A 360 -11.34 0.55 18.85
N MET A 361 -11.88 0.54 17.63
CA MET A 361 -12.64 1.61 16.97
C MET A 361 -14.14 1.46 17.23
N TRP A 362 -14.51 1.32 18.50
CA TRP A 362 -15.86 0.97 18.94
C TRP A 362 -16.92 2.00 18.52
N GLU A 363 -16.55 3.27 18.37
CA GLU A 363 -17.42 4.34 17.88
C GLU A 363 -17.96 4.05 16.47
N GLU A 364 -17.10 3.58 15.56
CA GLU A 364 -17.47 3.20 14.17
C GLU A 364 -18.23 1.87 14.14
N ALA A 365 -17.83 0.91 14.98
CA ALA A 365 -18.52 -0.37 15.13
C ALA A 365 -19.98 -0.19 15.63
N ILE A 366 -20.23 0.79 16.51
CA ILE A 366 -21.57 1.16 16.96
C ILE A 366 -22.38 1.82 15.83
N ILE A 367 -21.77 2.65 14.98
CA ILE A 367 -22.48 3.29 13.85
C ILE A 367 -23.01 2.23 12.88
N LEU A 368 -22.16 1.28 12.45
CA LEU A 368 -22.58 0.20 11.55
C LEU A 368 -23.52 -0.80 12.24
N GLY A 369 -23.32 -1.06 13.54
CA GLY A 369 -24.22 -1.90 14.33
C GLY A 369 -25.65 -1.36 14.43
N LYS A 370 -25.82 -0.03 14.37
CA LYS A 370 -27.14 0.62 14.32
C LYS A 370 -27.80 0.50 12.96
N GLU A 371 -27.05 0.69 11.87
CA GLU A 371 -27.58 0.46 10.52
C GLU A 371 -28.05 -1.00 10.36
N LEU A 372 -27.28 -1.98 10.88
CA LEU A 372 -27.73 -3.38 10.94
C LEU A 372 -28.97 -3.58 11.81
N ALA A 373 -29.02 -2.97 13.01
CA ALA A 373 -30.18 -3.11 13.90
C ALA A 373 -31.46 -2.55 13.26
N GLU A 374 -31.38 -1.41 12.57
CA GLU A 374 -32.51 -0.81 11.85
C GLU A 374 -33.03 -1.73 10.72
N GLN A 375 -32.12 -2.38 9.98
CA GLN A 375 -32.48 -3.38 8.96
C GLN A 375 -33.09 -4.66 9.56
N TYR A 376 -32.51 -5.19 10.63
CA TYR A 376 -33.03 -6.39 11.31
C TYR A 376 -34.39 -6.14 11.99
N GLU A 377 -34.65 -4.94 12.48
CA GLU A 377 -35.91 -4.58 13.15
C GLU A 377 -37.05 -4.27 12.17
N ASN A 378 -36.78 -3.53 11.08
CA ASN A 378 -37.84 -2.94 10.24
C ASN A 378 -37.99 -3.56 8.84
N GLU A 379 -36.94 -4.18 8.27
CA GLU A 379 -36.94 -4.71 6.90
C GLU A 379 -36.90 -6.25 6.89
N MET A 380 -35.95 -6.84 7.62
CA MET A 380 -35.72 -8.29 7.64
C MET A 380 -36.49 -9.03 8.75
N PHE A 381 -36.89 -8.32 9.81
CA PHE A 381 -37.53 -8.87 11.01
C PHE A 381 -36.75 -10.01 11.72
N ASP A 382 -35.42 -10.04 11.55
CA ASP A 382 -34.54 -11.00 12.23
C ASP A 382 -34.22 -10.54 13.65
N PHE A 383 -35.13 -10.89 14.57
CA PHE A 383 -34.98 -10.54 15.98
C PHE A 383 -33.85 -11.30 16.71
N GLU A 384 -33.31 -12.38 16.15
CA GLU A 384 -32.15 -13.08 16.72
C GLU A 384 -30.86 -12.30 16.45
N GLN A 385 -30.64 -11.89 15.19
CA GLN A 385 -29.53 -11.04 14.79
C GLN A 385 -29.65 -9.62 15.37
N LEU A 386 -30.86 -9.08 15.52
CA LEU A 386 -31.10 -7.84 16.28
C LEU A 386 -30.63 -7.98 17.73
N SER A 387 -30.97 -9.09 18.40
CA SER A 387 -30.54 -9.37 19.77
C SER A 387 -29.01 -9.48 19.86
N ALA A 388 -28.34 -10.10 18.88
CA ALA A 388 -26.89 -10.17 18.79
C ALA A 388 -26.24 -8.78 18.56
N SER A 389 -26.80 -7.96 17.67
CA SER A 389 -26.33 -6.59 17.40
C SER A 389 -26.42 -5.70 18.63
N LEU A 390 -27.58 -5.69 19.31
CA LEU A 390 -27.79 -4.86 20.50
C LEU A 390 -26.87 -5.25 21.66
N ARG A 391 -26.58 -6.55 21.85
CA ARG A 391 -25.59 -7.02 22.83
C ARG A 391 -24.17 -6.52 22.50
N LYS A 392 -23.75 -6.60 21.23
CA LYS A 392 -22.44 -6.05 20.77
C LYS A 392 -22.36 -4.54 20.98
N GLN A 393 -23.40 -3.79 20.63
CA GLN A 393 -23.45 -2.34 20.87
C GLN A 393 -23.32 -1.98 22.36
N ALA A 394 -24.02 -2.70 23.25
CA ALA A 394 -23.90 -2.50 24.69
C ALA A 394 -22.46 -2.76 25.19
N GLN A 395 -21.84 -3.85 24.74
CA GLN A 395 -20.44 -4.16 25.03
C GLN A 395 -19.47 -3.07 24.51
N PHE A 396 -19.71 -2.52 23.31
CA PHE A 396 -18.90 -1.44 22.76
C PHE A 396 -19.02 -0.14 23.57
N TYR A 397 -20.23 0.22 24.04
CA TYR A 397 -20.41 1.36 24.96
C TYR A 397 -19.69 1.15 26.29
N GLU A 398 -19.75 -0.07 26.85
CA GLU A 398 -19.02 -0.42 28.07
C GLU A 398 -17.49 -0.35 27.86
N ASN A 399 -16.99 -0.86 26.74
CA ASN A 399 -15.57 -0.81 26.36
C ASN A 399 -15.06 0.63 26.26
N ILE A 400 -15.79 1.53 25.58
CA ILE A 400 -15.41 2.95 25.44
C ILE A 400 -15.21 3.60 26.82
N VAL A 401 -16.10 3.31 27.78
CA VAL A 401 -16.08 3.92 29.12
C VAL A 401 -15.05 3.28 30.05
N LYS A 402 -14.90 1.94 30.03
CA LYS A 402 -14.11 1.20 31.03
C LYS A 402 -12.70 0.82 30.56
N VAL A 403 -12.47 0.64 29.25
CA VAL A 403 -11.20 0.13 28.72
C VAL A 403 -10.29 1.29 28.30
N ILE A 404 -9.09 1.33 28.88
CA ILE A 404 -8.08 2.33 28.53
C ILE A 404 -7.51 2.00 27.14
N ARG A 405 -7.66 2.93 26.20
CA ARG A 405 -7.08 2.83 24.86
C ARG A 405 -5.73 3.58 24.79
N PRO A 406 -4.66 2.99 24.23
CA PRO A 406 -3.42 3.70 23.98
C PRO A 406 -3.66 4.88 23.02
N LYS A 407 -3.04 6.04 23.29
CA LYS A 407 -3.06 7.16 22.34
C LYS A 407 -2.01 6.93 21.26
N PRO A 408 -2.35 6.97 19.96
CA PRO A 408 -1.37 6.89 18.88
C PRO A 408 -0.60 8.21 18.77
N ASP A 409 0.72 8.13 18.63
CA ASP A 409 1.53 9.26 18.16
C ASP A 409 1.42 9.40 16.64
N TYR A 410 1.70 10.60 16.13
CA TYR A 410 1.69 10.92 14.70
C TYR A 410 3.05 11.45 14.25
N PHE A 411 3.52 11.00 13.09
CA PHE A 411 4.85 11.34 12.55
C PHE A 411 4.72 11.97 11.16
N ALA A 412 5.28 13.17 10.98
CA ALA A 412 5.49 13.74 9.65
C ALA A 412 6.75 13.12 9.04
N VAL A 413 6.64 12.66 7.79
CA VAL A 413 7.71 12.03 7.01
C VAL A 413 7.82 12.68 5.63
N GLY A 414 8.93 13.37 5.40
CA GLY A 414 9.26 13.99 4.12
C GLY A 414 10.31 13.18 3.38
N TYR A 415 10.00 12.81 2.13
CA TYR A 415 10.89 12.06 1.23
C TYR A 415 11.42 13.01 0.15
N TYR A 416 12.71 13.33 0.17
CA TYR A 416 13.29 14.38 -0.68
C TYR A 416 14.46 13.88 -1.54
N GLY A 417 14.59 14.47 -2.72
CA GLY A 417 15.59 14.08 -3.72
C GLY A 417 15.03 13.11 -4.78
N GLN A 418 15.63 13.15 -5.97
CA GLN A 418 15.20 12.42 -7.16
C GLN A 418 15.42 10.90 -7.05
N GLY A 419 16.18 10.42 -6.07
CA GLY A 419 16.38 8.99 -5.82
C GLY A 419 15.12 8.24 -5.34
N PHE A 420 14.05 8.94 -4.95
CA PHE A 420 12.79 8.31 -4.56
C PHE A 420 11.84 7.98 -5.73
N PRO A 421 10.99 6.95 -5.60
CA PRO A 421 9.88 6.68 -6.52
C PRO A 421 8.94 7.88 -6.72
N SER A 422 8.30 7.96 -7.89
CA SER A 422 7.41 9.05 -8.33
C SER A 422 6.34 9.46 -7.30
N PHE A 423 5.79 8.50 -6.58
CA PHE A 423 4.72 8.71 -5.60
C PHE A 423 5.20 9.16 -4.21
N LEU A 424 6.48 8.99 -3.86
CA LEU A 424 7.09 9.51 -2.63
C LEU A 424 7.87 10.82 -2.86
N ARG A 425 8.50 10.95 -4.03
CA ARG A 425 9.46 12.00 -4.36
C ARG A 425 8.95 13.42 -4.06
N ASN A 426 9.70 14.13 -3.23
CA ASN A 426 9.49 15.51 -2.80
C ASN A 426 8.13 15.77 -2.14
N LYS A 427 7.55 14.75 -1.48
CA LYS A 427 6.27 14.82 -0.77
C LYS A 427 6.43 14.60 0.73
N MET A 428 5.46 15.12 1.48
CA MET A 428 5.33 14.97 2.93
C MET A 428 4.07 14.16 3.24
N PHE A 429 4.17 13.22 4.17
CA PHE A 429 3.08 12.35 4.61
C PHE A 429 2.97 12.37 6.13
N ILE A 430 1.75 12.30 6.67
CA ILE A 430 1.53 12.11 8.11
C ILE A 430 1.19 10.64 8.36
N TYR A 431 1.98 9.96 9.19
CA TYR A 431 1.81 8.57 9.63
C TYR A 431 1.16 8.50 11.01
N ARG A 432 0.26 7.54 11.21
CA ARG A 432 -0.35 7.12 12.49
C ARG A 432 0.45 5.95 13.07
N GLY A 433 1.14 6.18 14.19
CA GLY A 433 1.98 5.18 14.85
C GLY A 433 1.20 3.96 15.36
N LYS A 434 1.90 2.82 15.53
CA LYS A 434 1.37 1.62 16.21
C LYS A 434 1.16 1.88 17.70
N GLU A 435 0.44 0.99 18.38
CA GLU A 435 0.22 1.15 19.83
C GLU A 435 1.57 1.20 20.57
N TYR A 436 1.79 2.26 21.33
CA TYR A 436 3.04 2.56 22.05
C TYR A 436 4.31 2.76 21.18
N GLU A 437 4.18 2.83 19.85
CA GLU A 437 5.31 3.08 18.95
C GLU A 437 5.82 4.51 19.08
N ARG A 438 7.12 4.67 19.32
CA ARG A 438 7.76 5.99 19.40
C ARG A 438 8.36 6.39 18.06
N ARG A 439 8.63 7.70 17.94
CA ARG A 439 9.28 8.30 16.77
C ARG A 439 10.63 7.64 16.47
N GLU A 440 11.39 7.26 17.50
CA GLU A 440 12.70 6.60 17.38
C GLU A 440 12.57 5.19 16.76
N ASP A 441 11.60 4.40 17.22
CA ASP A 441 11.36 3.04 16.73
C ASP A 441 10.81 3.04 15.29
N PHE A 442 9.90 3.98 15.02
CA PHE A 442 9.34 4.24 13.69
C PHE A 442 10.44 4.69 12.70
N GLU A 443 11.29 5.63 13.10
CA GLU A 443 12.40 6.15 12.30
C GLU A 443 13.45 5.07 11.99
N ALA A 444 13.74 4.18 12.95
CA ALA A 444 14.62 3.04 12.75
C ALA A 444 14.03 2.03 11.73
N ARG A 445 12.72 1.72 11.81
CA ARG A 445 12.04 0.91 10.77
C ARG A 445 12.12 1.59 9.41
N LEU A 446 11.81 2.87 9.33
CA LEU A 446 11.78 3.63 8.07
C LEU A 446 13.16 3.67 7.39
N LEU A 447 14.24 3.92 8.14
CA LEU A 447 15.61 3.87 7.59
C LEU A 447 16.05 2.45 7.20
N THR A 448 15.46 1.41 7.82
CA THR A 448 15.67 0.01 7.39
C THR A 448 14.98 -0.29 6.04
N GLN A 449 13.84 0.36 5.75
CA GLN A 449 13.17 0.27 4.43
C GLN A 449 13.93 1.02 3.32
N PHE A 450 14.67 2.07 3.67
CA PHE A 450 15.44 2.88 2.72
C PHE A 450 16.93 3.00 3.11
N PRO A 451 17.74 1.94 2.98
CA PRO A 451 19.14 1.93 3.44
C PRO A 451 20.06 2.98 2.79
N ASN A 452 19.66 3.51 1.63
CA ASN A 452 20.39 4.54 0.87
C ASN A 452 19.97 5.97 1.25
N ALA A 453 19.04 6.16 2.19
CA ALA A 453 18.51 7.46 2.56
C ALA A 453 19.26 8.11 3.73
N GLU A 454 19.73 9.35 3.54
CA GLU A 454 20.30 10.14 4.61
C GLU A 454 19.20 10.74 5.50
N LYS A 455 19.32 10.54 6.82
CA LYS A 455 18.46 11.19 7.81
C LYS A 455 18.77 12.68 7.92
N MET A 456 17.81 13.52 7.57
CA MET A 456 17.86 14.96 7.80
C MET A 456 17.79 15.27 9.30
N LYS A 457 18.72 16.11 9.78
CA LYS A 457 18.83 16.51 11.20
C LYS A 457 17.98 17.74 11.57
N ILE A 458 17.43 18.44 10.59
CA ILE A 458 16.69 19.70 10.76
C ILE A 458 15.27 19.51 10.23
N THR A 459 14.28 20.03 10.95
CA THR A 459 12.84 19.95 10.61
C THR A 459 12.35 21.17 9.81
N THR A 460 13.25 21.95 9.21
CA THR A 460 12.91 23.02 8.27
C THR A 460 12.50 22.43 6.92
N PRO A 461 11.68 23.11 6.10
CA PRO A 461 11.53 22.76 4.70
C PRO A 461 12.91 22.63 4.01
N PRO A 462 13.13 21.60 3.17
CA PRO A 462 14.41 21.41 2.47
C PRO A 462 14.61 22.42 1.35
N SER A 463 15.87 22.72 1.02
CA SER A 463 16.22 23.55 -0.14
C SER A 463 15.86 22.87 -1.46
N GLU A 464 15.72 23.67 -2.53
CA GLU A 464 15.51 23.12 -3.88
C GLU A 464 16.68 22.22 -4.32
N ASP A 465 17.92 22.52 -3.91
CA ASP A 465 19.09 21.66 -4.19
C ASP A 465 18.92 20.26 -3.58
N THR A 466 18.35 20.18 -2.38
CA THR A 466 18.05 18.92 -1.69
C THR A 466 16.96 18.13 -2.46
N LYS A 467 15.95 18.84 -2.98
CA LYS A 467 14.85 18.25 -3.78
C LYS A 467 15.28 17.82 -5.18
N CYS A 468 16.28 18.48 -5.75
CA CYS A 468 16.82 18.22 -7.10
C CYS A 468 18.02 17.26 -7.11
N SER A 469 18.69 17.04 -5.97
CA SER A 469 19.75 16.06 -5.79
C SER A 469 19.32 14.64 -6.21
N SER A 470 20.26 13.84 -6.70
CA SER A 470 20.05 12.42 -7.05
C SER A 470 19.98 11.49 -5.84
N LEU A 471 20.40 11.95 -4.66
CA LEU A 471 20.37 11.17 -3.42
C LEU A 471 18.94 11.05 -2.85
N GLN A 472 18.82 10.28 -1.77
CA GLN A 472 17.59 10.11 -0.98
C GLN A 472 17.80 10.78 0.39
N PHE A 473 16.89 11.67 0.78
CA PHE A 473 16.87 12.31 2.09
C PHE A 473 15.52 12.08 2.79
N ILE A 474 15.56 11.64 4.06
CA ILE A 474 14.35 11.44 4.88
C ILE A 474 14.35 12.41 6.05
N GLN A 475 13.26 13.15 6.19
CA GLN A 475 12.97 14.01 7.33
C GLN A 475 11.85 13.38 8.16
N CYS A 476 12.05 13.16 9.47
CA CYS A 476 11.04 12.54 10.34
C CYS A 476 10.92 13.29 11.70
N PHE A 477 9.71 13.71 12.06
CA PHE A 477 9.42 14.37 13.34
C PHE A 477 7.98 14.12 13.82
N THR A 478 7.76 14.16 15.14
CA THR A 478 6.42 13.99 15.73
C THR A 478 5.57 15.24 15.54
N VAL A 479 4.30 15.06 15.19
CA VAL A 479 3.29 16.13 15.07
C VAL A 479 2.13 15.86 16.03
N LYS A 480 1.51 16.92 16.54
CA LYS A 480 0.33 16.82 17.39
C LYS A 480 -0.94 16.87 16.54
N PRO A 481 -1.91 15.97 16.68
CA PRO A 481 -3.22 16.13 16.05
C PRO A 481 -3.95 17.35 16.60
N ILE A 482 -4.69 18.05 15.74
CA ILE A 482 -5.62 19.13 16.12
C ILE A 482 -7.01 18.52 16.29
N LEU A 483 -7.66 18.78 17.43
CA LEU A 483 -9.00 18.30 17.75
C LEU A 483 -10.05 18.85 16.76
N ASP A 484 -10.81 17.93 16.17
CA ASP A 484 -11.96 18.21 15.30
C ASP A 484 -13.23 17.64 15.98
N LEU A 485 -13.75 18.37 16.98
CA LEU A 485 -14.81 17.85 17.85
C LEU A 485 -16.17 17.77 17.11
N PRO A 486 -16.78 16.58 16.97
CA PRO A 486 -18.06 16.43 16.27
C PRO A 486 -19.17 17.35 16.79
N ALA A 487 -19.92 17.98 15.88
CA ALA A 487 -20.99 18.94 16.20
C ALA A 487 -22.00 18.43 17.25
N LYS A 488 -22.30 17.12 17.24
CA LYS A 488 -23.14 16.43 18.23
C LYS A 488 -22.70 16.63 19.70
N PHE A 489 -21.44 16.99 19.96
CA PHE A 489 -20.85 17.19 21.29
C PHE A 489 -20.54 18.66 21.62
N GLN A 490 -20.64 19.58 20.67
CA GLN A 490 -20.41 21.01 20.92
C GLN A 490 -21.45 21.52 21.93
N ASN A 491 -21.01 22.39 22.85
CA ASN A 491 -21.81 22.95 23.95
C ASN A 491 -22.49 21.91 24.89
N LYS A 492 -21.93 20.69 25.02
CA LYS A 492 -22.42 19.65 25.94
C LYS A 492 -21.35 19.17 26.90
N ALA A 493 -21.75 18.85 28.14
CA ALA A 493 -20.91 18.17 29.11
C ALA A 493 -20.73 16.69 28.69
N VAL A 494 -19.63 16.38 28.02
CA VAL A 494 -19.26 15.03 27.58
C VAL A 494 -18.10 14.51 28.43
N SER A 495 -18.11 13.23 28.79
CA SER A 495 -17.04 12.61 29.59
C SER A 495 -15.67 12.73 28.91
N GLU A 496 -14.63 13.08 29.69
CA GLU A 496 -13.24 13.20 29.24
C GLU A 496 -12.78 11.93 28.50
N GLN A 497 -13.22 10.75 28.94
CA GLN A 497 -12.91 9.46 28.30
C GLN A 497 -13.38 9.41 26.83
N ILE A 498 -14.59 9.90 26.53
CA ILE A 498 -15.15 9.94 25.17
C ILE A 498 -14.42 10.99 24.34
N VAL A 499 -14.25 12.21 24.89
CA VAL A 499 -13.55 13.31 24.19
C VAL A 499 -12.10 12.93 23.88
N SER A 500 -11.43 12.17 24.75
CA SER A 500 -10.04 11.77 24.59
C SER A 500 -9.76 10.94 23.33
N PHE A 501 -10.75 10.20 22.82
CA PHE A 501 -10.66 9.48 21.54
C PHE A 501 -10.56 10.46 20.37
N TYR A 502 -11.45 11.46 20.33
CA TYR A 502 -11.54 12.49 19.28
C TYR A 502 -10.36 13.47 19.28
N THR A 503 -9.59 13.58 20.38
CA THR A 503 -8.33 14.35 20.35
C THR A 503 -7.22 13.71 19.52
N VAL A 504 -7.32 12.41 19.19
CA VAL A 504 -6.26 11.65 18.50
C VAL A 504 -6.76 10.71 17.39
N ASN A 505 -8.05 10.75 17.04
CA ASN A 505 -8.68 9.98 15.96
C ASN A 505 -9.75 10.83 15.25
N GLU A 506 -10.12 10.44 14.03
CA GLU A 506 -10.94 11.24 13.09
C GLU A 506 -10.29 12.60 12.70
N VAL A 507 -8.96 12.72 12.87
CA VAL A 507 -8.21 13.96 12.71
C VAL A 507 -7.58 14.08 11.32
N HIS A 508 -7.60 15.28 10.73
CA HIS A 508 -7.03 15.57 9.40
C HIS A 508 -6.06 16.76 9.39
N LYS A 509 -5.89 17.45 10.52
CA LYS A 509 -4.97 18.58 10.70
C LYS A 509 -3.98 18.26 11.82
N PHE A 510 -2.73 18.60 11.60
CA PHE A 510 -1.62 18.27 12.50
C PHE A 510 -0.72 19.48 12.68
N GLN A 511 -0.28 19.72 13.90
CA GLN A 511 0.52 20.86 14.31
C GLN A 511 1.93 20.43 14.70
N TYR A 512 2.92 21.14 14.20
CA TYR A 512 4.30 21.11 14.68
C TYR A 512 4.69 22.50 15.19
N SER A 513 5.51 22.55 16.25
CA SER A 513 5.97 23.81 16.83
C SER A 513 7.48 23.73 17.06
N ARG A 514 8.22 24.56 16.34
CA ARG A 514 9.68 24.64 16.35
C ARG A 514 10.11 25.93 17.07
N PRO A 515 10.88 25.86 18.18
CA PRO A 515 11.40 27.05 18.81
C PRO A 515 12.47 27.70 17.91
N VAL A 516 12.33 28.99 17.67
CA VAL A 516 13.24 29.83 16.87
C VAL A 516 13.65 31.02 17.74
N ARG A 517 14.96 31.21 17.93
CA ARG A 517 15.47 32.38 18.68
C ARG A 517 15.76 33.52 17.71
N LYS A 518 15.23 34.72 18.01
CA LYS A 518 15.45 35.95 17.25
C LYS A 518 16.11 36.98 18.16
N GLY A 519 17.14 37.68 17.68
CA GLY A 519 17.93 38.62 18.49
C GLY A 519 19.02 37.96 19.33
N GLU A 520 19.66 38.73 20.21
CA GLU A 520 20.73 38.23 21.09
C GLU A 520 20.18 37.30 22.18
N LYS A 521 21.02 36.37 22.68
CA LYS A 521 20.62 35.47 23.76
C LYS A 521 20.82 36.13 25.12
N ASP A 522 19.71 36.53 25.75
CA ASP A 522 19.68 36.83 27.18
C ASP A 522 20.13 35.59 28.00
N PRO A 523 21.19 35.68 28.84
CA PRO A 523 21.62 34.59 29.71
C PRO A 523 20.67 34.30 30.87
N ASP A 524 19.95 35.32 31.36
CA ASP A 524 19.13 35.27 32.57
C ASP A 524 17.65 34.99 32.26
N ASN A 525 17.22 35.13 30.99
CA ASN A 525 15.85 34.85 30.57
C ASN A 525 15.74 34.23 29.16
N GLU A 526 15.79 32.90 29.07
CA GLU A 526 15.75 32.22 27.77
C GLU A 526 14.41 32.30 27.02
N PHE A 527 13.35 32.78 27.68
CA PHE A 527 12.00 32.87 27.14
C PHE A 527 11.75 34.18 26.36
N ALA A 528 12.39 35.29 26.77
CA ALA A 528 12.11 36.62 26.21
C ALA A 528 12.28 36.71 24.69
N ASN A 529 13.26 35.98 24.14
CA ASN A 529 13.62 36.00 22.71
C ASN A 529 13.32 34.67 21.98
N MET A 530 12.50 33.79 22.58
CA MET A 530 12.12 32.50 22.01
C MET A 530 10.75 32.58 21.32
N TRP A 531 10.77 32.71 20.00
CA TRP A 531 9.60 32.59 19.14
C TRP A 531 9.29 31.11 18.87
N ILE A 532 8.08 30.81 18.41
CA ILE A 532 7.73 29.49 17.87
C ILE A 532 7.25 29.68 16.43
N GLU A 533 7.94 29.01 15.51
CA GLU A 533 7.39 28.73 14.19
C GLU A 533 6.42 27.55 14.35
N ARG A 534 5.14 27.78 14.13
CA ARG A 534 4.09 26.77 14.17
C ARG A 534 3.68 26.43 12.74
N THR A 535 3.83 25.16 12.36
CA THR A 535 3.41 24.66 11.05
C THR A 535 2.21 23.74 11.23
N THR A 536 1.12 24.07 10.53
CA THR A 536 -0.08 23.24 10.42
C THR A 536 -0.11 22.53 9.07
N TYR A 537 -0.15 21.20 9.11
CA TYR A 537 -0.27 20.31 7.95
C TYR A 537 -1.70 19.78 7.85
N SER A 538 -2.30 19.79 6.65
CA SER A 538 -3.58 19.14 6.38
C SER A 538 -3.39 17.93 5.47
N THR A 539 -3.88 16.75 5.88
CA THR A 539 -3.91 15.53 5.07
C THR A 539 -5.10 15.53 4.10
N ALA A 540 -5.04 14.69 3.06
CA ALA A 540 -6.15 14.48 2.11
C ALA A 540 -7.40 13.83 2.74
N TYR A 541 -7.21 13.00 3.77
CA TYR A 541 -8.26 12.24 4.46
C TYR A 541 -8.01 12.26 5.98
N LYS A 542 -9.07 12.01 6.77
CA LYS A 542 -8.97 11.80 8.22
C LYS A 542 -8.14 10.54 8.53
N LEU A 543 -7.44 10.54 9.66
CA LEU A 543 -6.76 9.38 10.24
C LEU A 543 -7.46 8.92 11.54
N PRO A 544 -7.65 7.60 11.75
CA PRO A 544 -7.42 6.52 10.78
C PRO A 544 -8.34 6.56 9.55
N GLY A 545 -7.99 5.77 8.54
CA GLY A 545 -8.72 5.62 7.28
C GLY A 545 -8.25 4.35 6.54
N ILE A 546 -8.25 4.36 5.20
CA ILE A 546 -7.80 3.20 4.40
C ILE A 546 -6.29 2.94 4.42
N LEU A 547 -5.49 3.88 4.93
CA LEU A 547 -4.07 3.72 5.15
C LEU A 547 -3.72 4.33 6.51
N ARG A 548 -2.56 3.94 7.03
CA ARG A 548 -1.97 4.54 8.23
C ARG A 548 -1.26 5.85 7.94
N TRP A 549 -1.09 6.22 6.66
CA TRP A 549 -0.47 7.48 6.25
C TRP A 549 -1.21 8.12 5.08
N PHE A 550 -1.24 9.45 5.07
CA PHE A 550 -1.78 10.22 3.94
C PHE A 550 -0.87 11.39 3.59
N GLU A 551 -0.85 11.73 2.30
CA GLU A 551 -0.13 12.88 1.75
C GLU A 551 -0.69 14.20 2.33
N VAL A 552 0.22 15.10 2.69
CA VAL A 552 -0.09 16.48 3.07
C VAL A 552 -0.46 17.27 1.82
N LYS A 553 -1.67 17.84 1.81
CA LYS A 553 -2.21 18.64 0.69
C LYS A 553 -2.04 20.13 0.87
N SER A 554 -1.98 20.62 2.11
CA SER A 554 -1.67 22.01 2.41
C SER A 554 -0.79 22.14 3.66
N VAL A 555 0.04 23.18 3.65
CA VAL A 555 0.95 23.56 4.73
C VAL A 555 0.72 25.04 4.99
N SER A 556 0.50 25.41 6.24
CA SER A 556 0.45 26.79 6.71
C SER A 556 1.49 26.96 7.82
N THR A 557 2.28 28.02 7.76
CA THR A 557 3.26 28.35 8.81
C THR A 557 2.96 29.75 9.36
N GLU A 558 2.89 29.85 10.69
CA GLU A 558 2.71 31.08 11.44
C GLU A 558 3.86 31.24 12.45
N GLU A 559 4.25 32.47 12.76
CA GLU A 559 5.23 32.77 13.80
C GLU A 559 4.52 33.37 15.01
N ILE A 560 4.76 32.80 16.19
CA ILE A 560 4.10 33.15 17.44
C ILE A 560 5.10 33.89 18.34
N SER A 561 4.66 34.99 18.94
CA SER A 561 5.53 35.84 19.77
C SER A 561 5.88 35.18 21.12
N PRO A 562 7.02 35.52 21.73
CA PRO A 562 7.38 35.10 23.08
C PRO A 562 6.29 35.35 24.14
N LEU A 563 5.54 36.45 24.00
CA LEU A 563 4.43 36.81 24.89
C LEU A 563 3.20 35.91 24.66
N GLU A 564 2.86 35.65 23.40
CA GLU A 564 1.75 34.75 23.03
C GLU A 564 2.01 33.32 23.49
N ILE A 565 3.26 32.85 23.42
CA ILE A 565 3.69 31.56 23.96
C ILE A 565 3.54 31.52 25.49
N ALA A 566 3.85 32.61 26.19
CA ALA A 566 3.64 32.71 27.63
C ALA A 566 2.14 32.68 27.99
N MET A 567 1.27 33.33 27.20
CA MET A 567 -0.18 33.26 27.33
C MET A 567 -0.71 31.85 27.12
N GLU A 568 -0.39 31.19 26.01
CA GLU A 568 -0.78 29.80 25.74
C GLU A 568 -0.30 28.86 26.86
N THR A 569 0.94 29.02 27.31
CA THR A 569 1.52 28.19 28.38
C THR A 569 0.79 28.38 29.70
N MET A 570 0.43 29.62 30.06
CA MET A 570 -0.32 29.91 31.29
C MET A 570 -1.75 29.37 31.21
N GLN A 571 -2.46 29.61 30.10
CA GLN A 571 -3.82 29.11 29.89
C GLN A 571 -3.87 27.58 29.94
N LEU A 572 -3.04 26.89 29.16
CA LEU A 572 -2.99 25.42 29.14
C LEU A 572 -2.58 24.83 30.50
N THR A 573 -1.78 25.55 31.28
CA THR A 573 -1.44 25.15 32.65
C THR A 573 -2.65 25.27 33.58
N ASN A 574 -3.42 26.36 33.49
CA ASN A 574 -4.63 26.57 34.29
C ASN A 574 -5.72 25.54 33.94
N GLU A 575 -5.96 25.29 32.65
CA GLU A 575 -6.87 24.24 32.16
C GLU A 575 -6.46 22.85 32.68
N LYS A 576 -5.15 22.55 32.69
CA LYS A 576 -4.60 21.29 33.19
C LYS A 576 -4.75 21.12 34.72
N ILE A 577 -4.58 22.19 35.51
CA ILE A 577 -4.90 22.17 36.94
C ILE A 577 -6.40 21.90 37.12
N SER A 578 -7.26 22.64 36.40
CA SER A 578 -8.72 22.52 36.48
C SER A 578 -9.20 21.11 36.13
N SER A 579 -8.71 20.50 35.05
CA SER A 579 -8.99 19.09 34.69
C SER A 579 -8.55 18.12 35.79
N MET A 580 -7.35 18.31 36.38
CA MET A 580 -6.86 17.45 37.45
C MET A 580 -7.71 17.55 38.72
N VAL A 581 -8.10 18.77 39.10
CA VAL A 581 -9.04 19.07 40.19
C VAL A 581 -10.37 18.36 39.96
N GLN A 582 -11.00 18.58 38.80
CA GLN A 582 -12.31 17.98 38.48
C GLN A 582 -12.26 16.44 38.47
N ARG A 583 -11.18 15.82 37.97
CA ARG A 583 -11.02 14.37 38.06
C ARG A 583 -10.92 13.87 39.50
N HIS A 584 -10.19 14.53 40.40
CA HIS A 584 -10.13 14.13 41.81
C HIS A 584 -11.39 14.48 42.63
N LEU A 585 -12.24 15.39 42.16
CA LEU A 585 -13.59 15.60 42.72
C LEU A 585 -14.57 14.49 42.28
N ASN A 586 -14.53 14.11 41.00
CA ASN A 586 -15.42 13.10 40.43
C ASN A 586 -15.05 11.66 40.85
N ASP A 587 -13.76 11.34 41.01
CA ASP A 587 -13.30 10.07 41.57
C ASP A 587 -12.41 10.31 42.81
N SER A 588 -12.93 9.84 43.95
CA SER A 588 -12.21 9.92 45.23
C SER A 588 -10.95 9.06 45.25
N ASN A 589 -10.94 7.92 44.55
CA ASN A 589 -9.92 6.86 44.65
C ASN A 589 -8.67 7.09 43.80
N LEU A 590 -8.65 8.11 42.93
CA LEU A 590 -7.51 8.40 42.06
C LEU A 590 -6.21 8.64 42.87
N PRO A 591 -5.09 7.95 42.54
CA PRO A 591 -3.81 8.13 43.22
C PRO A 591 -3.34 9.58 43.25
N ILE A 592 -2.86 10.06 44.40
CA ILE A 592 -2.54 11.48 44.62
C ILE A 592 -1.26 11.97 43.91
N ASN A 593 -0.36 11.06 43.53
CA ASN A 593 0.98 11.39 43.02
C ASN A 593 1.00 12.29 41.76
N PRO A 594 0.12 12.14 40.75
CA PRO A 594 0.08 13.02 39.58
C PRO A 594 -0.35 14.46 39.92
N LEU A 595 -1.28 14.63 40.88
CA LEU A 595 -1.66 15.96 41.39
C LEU A 595 -0.52 16.56 42.24
N SER A 596 0.13 15.76 43.09
CA SER A 596 1.31 16.16 43.87
C SER A 596 2.42 16.74 42.98
N MET A 597 2.75 16.04 41.90
CA MET A 597 3.78 16.45 40.94
C MET A 597 3.34 17.68 40.13
N LEU A 598 2.08 17.76 39.71
CA LEU A 598 1.56 18.91 38.96
C LEU A 598 1.57 20.18 39.80
N LEU A 599 1.05 20.14 41.04
CA LEU A 599 0.99 21.31 41.92
C LEU A 599 2.39 21.79 42.28
N ASN A 600 3.30 20.91 42.72
CA ASN A 600 4.65 21.32 43.09
C ASN A 600 5.44 21.91 41.91
N GLY A 601 5.27 21.38 40.70
CA GLY A 601 5.95 21.91 39.51
C GLY A 601 5.51 23.33 39.11
N ILE A 602 4.40 23.82 39.66
CA ILE A 602 3.84 25.16 39.39
C ILE A 602 4.02 26.08 40.61
N VAL A 603 3.81 25.56 41.82
CA VAL A 603 3.92 26.29 43.10
C VAL A 603 5.37 26.53 43.53
N ASP A 604 6.27 25.58 43.28
CA ASP A 604 7.70 25.67 43.60
C ASP A 604 8.54 25.36 42.34
N PRO A 605 8.54 26.25 41.32
CA PRO A 605 9.13 26.01 40.00
C PRO A 605 10.66 26.20 40.00
N ALA A 606 11.36 25.65 40.99
CA ALA A 606 12.76 25.91 41.33
C ALA A 606 13.80 25.66 40.21
N VAL A 607 13.42 24.95 39.13
CA VAL A 607 14.30 24.68 37.97
C VAL A 607 14.04 25.65 36.80
N MET A 608 12.77 25.97 36.51
CA MET A 608 12.39 26.75 35.32
C MET A 608 11.96 28.19 35.62
N GLY A 609 11.96 28.62 36.89
CA GLY A 609 11.65 30.00 37.32
C GLY A 609 10.16 30.39 37.27
N GLY A 610 9.31 29.61 36.61
CA GLY A 610 7.87 29.83 36.51
C GLY A 610 7.51 31.16 35.85
N PHE A 611 6.34 31.71 36.19
CA PHE A 611 5.87 32.97 35.59
C PHE A 611 6.77 34.18 35.91
N THR A 612 7.69 34.09 36.88
CA THR A 612 8.63 35.18 37.18
C THR A 612 9.60 35.50 36.04
N ASN A 613 9.77 34.57 35.09
CA ASN A 613 10.51 34.84 33.86
C ASN A 613 9.67 35.62 32.83
N TYR A 614 8.35 35.44 32.82
CA TYR A 614 7.44 36.28 32.03
C TYR A 614 7.33 37.70 32.61
N GLU A 615 7.31 37.84 33.95
CA GLU A 615 7.39 39.14 34.62
C GLU A 615 8.61 39.94 34.16
N LYS A 616 9.80 39.33 34.21
CA LYS A 616 11.05 39.96 33.78
C LYS A 616 11.05 40.31 32.29
N ALA A 617 10.52 39.42 31.44
CA ALA A 617 10.54 39.59 29.98
C ALA A 617 9.62 40.72 29.51
N PHE A 618 8.36 40.72 29.97
CA PHE A 618 7.27 41.47 29.32
C PHE A 618 6.65 42.56 30.18
N PHE A 619 6.80 42.52 31.52
CA PHE A 619 6.19 43.48 32.43
C PHE A 619 7.16 44.61 32.86
N ASN A 620 8.25 44.81 32.13
CA ASN A 620 9.15 45.95 32.30
C ASN A 620 8.72 47.13 31.41
N ASP A 621 8.89 48.36 31.89
CA ASP A 621 8.45 49.57 31.18
C ASP A 621 9.05 49.71 29.78
N LYS A 622 10.26 49.17 29.57
CA LYS A 622 10.95 49.19 28.27
C LYS A 622 10.19 48.37 27.23
N TYR A 623 9.87 47.10 27.50
CA TYR A 623 9.10 46.25 26.57
C TYR A 623 7.74 46.88 26.25
N MET A 624 7.06 47.44 27.27
CA MET A 624 5.76 48.09 27.12
C MET A 624 5.80 49.39 26.31
N GLN A 625 6.94 50.10 26.27
CA GLN A 625 7.15 51.26 25.41
C GLN A 625 7.60 50.88 23.99
N GLU A 626 8.35 49.78 23.85
CA GLU A 626 8.85 49.29 22.55
C GLU A 626 7.78 48.53 21.74
N ASN A 627 6.76 47.94 22.39
CA ASN A 627 5.72 47.11 21.76
C ASN A 627 4.30 47.50 22.24
N PRO A 628 3.80 48.72 21.92
CA PRO A 628 2.50 49.20 22.40
C PRO A 628 1.28 48.36 21.95
N GLU A 629 1.40 47.60 20.87
CA GLU A 629 0.38 46.67 20.38
C GLU A 629 0.19 45.43 21.27
N ASP A 630 1.19 45.07 22.07
CA ASP A 630 1.16 43.92 22.97
C ASP A 630 0.50 44.23 24.32
N LEU A 631 0.14 45.49 24.61
CA LEU A 631 -0.42 45.90 25.91
C LEU A 631 -1.69 45.12 26.31
N GLU A 632 -2.60 44.83 25.37
CA GLU A 632 -3.79 44.03 25.66
C GLU A 632 -3.45 42.55 25.97
N LYS A 633 -2.39 42.02 25.34
CA LYS A 633 -1.87 40.67 25.58
C LYS A 633 -1.18 40.58 26.94
N ILE A 634 -0.44 41.63 27.32
CA ILE A 634 0.20 41.78 28.64
C ILE A 634 -0.86 41.75 29.76
N GLU A 635 -1.95 42.51 29.64
CA GLU A 635 -3.04 42.46 30.64
C GLU A 635 -3.72 41.07 30.70
N LYS A 636 -3.96 40.42 29.55
CA LYS A 636 -4.49 39.04 29.53
C LYS A 636 -3.53 38.03 30.20
N LEU A 637 -2.21 38.21 30.07
CA LEU A 637 -1.24 37.36 30.77
C LEU A 637 -1.25 37.60 32.29
N LYS A 638 -1.45 38.85 32.74
CA LYS A 638 -1.65 39.16 34.16
C LYS A 638 -2.94 38.53 34.70
N ASP A 639 -4.04 38.65 33.97
CA ASP A 639 -5.31 37.99 34.28
C ASP A 639 -5.13 36.46 34.39
N PHE A 640 -4.42 35.82 33.45
CA PHE A 640 -4.12 34.38 33.53
C PHE A 640 -3.24 33.97 34.73
N ILE A 641 -2.30 34.81 35.16
CA ILE A 641 -1.49 34.57 36.38
C ILE A 641 -2.37 34.69 37.64
N ALA A 642 -3.26 35.68 37.70
CA ALA A 642 -4.23 35.82 38.79
C ALA A 642 -5.20 34.63 38.85
N TRP A 643 -5.74 34.20 37.71
CA TRP A 643 -6.65 33.05 37.60
C TRP A 643 -6.01 31.70 37.94
N GLN A 644 -4.68 31.59 37.91
CA GLN A 644 -3.99 30.39 38.37
C GLN A 644 -4.18 30.14 39.88
N VAL A 645 -4.28 31.20 40.71
CA VAL A 645 -4.32 31.09 42.16
C VAL A 645 -5.59 30.38 42.68
N PRO A 646 -6.82 30.70 42.23
CA PRO A 646 -8.01 29.92 42.60
C PRO A 646 -7.92 28.44 42.23
N HIS A 647 -7.41 28.11 41.04
CA HIS A 647 -7.25 26.72 40.59
C HIS A 647 -6.22 25.95 41.43
N LEU A 648 -5.09 26.59 41.76
CA LEU A 648 -4.09 26.02 42.68
C LEU A 648 -4.65 25.86 44.10
N SER A 649 -5.44 26.82 44.62
CA SER A 649 -6.02 26.75 45.96
C SER A 649 -6.90 25.51 46.14
N GLU A 650 -7.74 25.22 45.13
CA GLU A 650 -8.62 24.05 45.14
C GLU A 650 -7.83 22.74 44.98
N GLY A 651 -6.80 22.74 44.12
CA GLY A 651 -5.88 21.60 43.99
C GLY A 651 -5.13 21.29 45.28
N VAL A 652 -4.62 22.31 45.98
CA VAL A 652 -3.93 22.16 47.27
C VAL A 652 -4.91 21.70 48.35
N ARG A 653 -6.16 22.20 48.38
CA ARG A 653 -7.21 21.70 49.31
C ARG A 653 -7.46 20.20 49.14
N ILE A 654 -7.76 19.77 47.91
CA ILE A 654 -8.00 18.36 47.58
C ILE A 654 -6.77 17.48 47.88
N HIS A 655 -5.57 18.02 47.70
CA HIS A 655 -4.33 17.34 48.07
C HIS A 655 -4.22 17.14 49.59
N GLY A 656 -4.50 18.17 50.39
CA GLY A 656 -4.46 18.11 51.86
C GLY A 656 -5.48 17.16 52.49
N GLU A 657 -6.57 16.87 51.78
CA GLU A 657 -7.62 15.91 52.16
C GLU A 657 -7.28 14.46 51.81
N LYS A 658 -6.41 14.23 50.81
CA LYS A 658 -6.06 12.88 50.31
C LYS A 658 -4.59 12.48 50.54
N VAL A 659 -3.76 13.35 51.09
CA VAL A 659 -2.34 13.07 51.32
C VAL A 659 -2.13 12.05 52.44
N THR A 660 -1.30 11.04 52.19
CA THR A 660 -0.88 10.07 53.22
C THR A 660 0.11 10.71 54.20
N GLU A 661 0.16 10.27 55.46
CA GLU A 661 1.13 10.75 56.47
C GLU A 661 2.59 10.82 55.98
N ALA A 662 3.04 9.83 55.22
CA ALA A 662 4.39 9.80 54.63
C ALA A 662 4.69 10.96 53.65
N LEU A 663 3.65 11.62 53.13
CA LEU A 663 3.72 12.80 52.26
C LEU A 663 3.21 14.07 52.95
N ARG A 664 2.82 14.02 54.23
CA ARG A 664 2.33 15.20 54.97
C ARG A 664 3.35 16.35 54.99
N PRO A 665 4.65 16.13 55.31
CA PRO A 665 5.64 17.23 55.30
C PRO A 665 5.88 17.85 53.91
N PHE A 666 5.61 17.11 52.83
CA PHE A 666 5.64 17.61 51.47
C PHE A 666 4.41 18.48 51.17
N HIS A 667 3.22 18.07 51.62
CA HIS A 667 2.01 18.89 51.53
C HIS A 667 2.14 20.19 52.35
N ASP A 668 2.66 20.11 53.57
CA ASP A 668 2.80 21.29 54.45
C ASP A 668 3.78 22.31 53.84
N ARG A 669 4.86 21.85 53.18
CA ARG A 669 5.73 22.71 52.33
C ARG A 669 4.97 23.29 51.14
N LEU A 670 4.22 22.47 50.40
CA LEU A 670 3.45 22.90 49.24
C LEU A 670 2.43 24.00 49.61
N GLU A 671 1.76 23.86 50.76
CA GLU A 671 0.82 24.85 51.29
C GLU A 671 1.54 26.14 51.72
N ALA A 672 2.72 26.05 52.35
CA ALA A 672 3.53 27.22 52.71
C ALA A 672 4.04 27.99 51.48
N CYS A 673 4.55 27.28 50.46
CA CYS A 673 4.93 27.88 49.18
C CYS A 673 3.72 28.48 48.45
N PHE A 674 2.57 27.81 48.48
CA PHE A 674 1.34 28.33 47.87
C PHE A 674 0.85 29.61 48.57
N LYS A 675 0.92 29.70 49.91
CA LYS A 675 0.59 30.94 50.65
C LYS A 675 1.48 32.11 50.22
N GLN A 676 2.80 31.92 50.13
CA GLN A 676 3.74 32.94 49.65
C GLN A 676 3.47 33.34 48.19
N LEU A 677 3.18 32.37 47.32
CA LEU A 677 2.85 32.61 45.92
C LEU A 677 1.56 33.42 45.77
N ARG A 678 0.52 33.04 46.52
CA ARG A 678 -0.77 33.71 46.59
C ARG A 678 -0.63 35.15 47.08
N GLU A 679 0.06 35.38 48.19
CA GLU A 679 0.31 36.72 48.74
C GLU A 679 1.04 37.62 47.73
N LYS A 680 1.99 37.09 46.97
CA LYS A 680 2.64 37.83 45.88
C LYS A 680 1.65 38.17 44.76
N VAL A 681 0.92 37.18 44.23
CA VAL A 681 0.04 37.36 43.07
C VAL A 681 -1.15 38.28 43.40
N GLU A 682 -1.82 38.08 44.54
CA GLU A 682 -2.94 38.93 44.97
C GLU A 682 -2.50 40.37 45.25
N LYS A 683 -1.24 40.60 45.66
CA LYS A 683 -0.67 41.94 45.87
C LYS A 683 -0.25 42.63 44.56
N THR A 684 0.25 41.90 43.58
CA THR A 684 0.75 42.48 42.32
C THR A 684 -0.32 42.59 41.23
N TYR A 685 -1.26 41.65 41.18
CA TYR A 685 -2.29 41.54 40.13
C TYR A 685 -3.73 41.67 40.66
N GLY A 686 -3.89 41.73 41.99
CA GLY A 686 -5.20 41.81 42.65
C GLY A 686 -5.80 40.45 42.96
N SER A 687 -6.65 40.41 43.97
CA SER A 687 -7.49 39.24 44.30
C SER A 687 -8.79 39.31 43.50
N GLU A 688 -8.82 38.75 42.29
CA GLU A 688 -10.07 38.61 41.51
C GLU A 688 -11.06 37.68 42.22
N VAL A 689 -11.99 38.26 42.96
CA VAL A 689 -13.17 37.55 43.48
C VAL A 689 -14.06 37.15 42.29
N PRO A 690 -14.47 35.87 42.15
CA PRO A 690 -15.25 35.41 41.01
C PRO A 690 -16.66 36.00 41.03
N GLY A 691 -16.85 37.15 40.38
CA GLY A 691 -18.15 37.83 40.37
C GLY A 691 -18.37 39.02 39.43
N LYS A 692 -17.35 39.55 38.73
CA LYS A 692 -17.54 40.72 37.83
C LYS A 692 -17.06 40.59 36.38
N ARG A 693 -16.07 39.75 36.07
CA ARG A 693 -15.62 39.48 34.68
C ARG A 693 -16.19 38.18 34.07
N PHE A 694 -16.77 37.30 34.89
CA PHE A 694 -17.30 35.98 34.49
C PHE A 694 -18.33 36.07 33.34
N CYS A 695 -19.13 37.13 33.28
CA CYS A 695 -20.16 37.32 32.26
C CYS A 695 -19.65 37.80 30.88
N LEU A 696 -18.38 38.20 30.75
CA LEU A 696 -17.81 38.69 29.48
C LEU A 696 -16.99 37.63 28.75
N PHE A 697 -16.06 36.95 29.43
CA PHE A 697 -15.19 35.96 28.78
C PHE A 697 -15.92 34.65 28.42
N GLY A 698 -16.90 34.22 29.23
CA GLY A 698 -17.70 33.03 28.95
C GLY A 698 -18.53 33.09 27.64
N ARG A 699 -18.62 34.26 27.00
CA ARG A 699 -19.33 34.48 25.74
C ARG A 699 -18.42 34.50 24.50
N PHE A 700 -17.09 34.50 24.67
CA PHE A 700 -16.13 34.67 23.57
C PHE A 700 -15.60 33.36 22.95
N LEU A 701 -15.93 32.20 23.53
CA LEU A 701 -15.49 30.88 23.05
C LEU A 701 -16.49 30.17 22.12
N MET A 702 -17.57 30.83 21.70
CA MET A 702 -18.52 30.30 20.71
C MET A 702 -18.84 31.37 19.66
N GLN A 703 -18.44 31.12 18.42
CA GLN A 703 -18.70 31.98 17.28
C GLN A 703 -19.88 31.43 16.46
N GLU A 704 -21.10 31.82 16.81
CA GLU A 704 -22.29 31.62 15.97
C GLU A 704 -22.62 32.87 15.13
N PRO A 705 -23.17 32.71 13.91
CA PRO A 705 -23.72 33.81 13.13
C PRO A 705 -25.07 34.29 13.71
N ALA A 706 -25.41 35.55 13.48
CA ALA A 706 -26.58 36.18 14.11
C ALA A 706 -27.94 35.66 13.60
N ALA A 707 -28.90 35.49 14.52
CA ALA A 707 -30.31 35.23 14.23
C ALA A 707 -31.24 36.05 15.16
N ASP A 708 -32.36 36.50 14.59
CA ASP A 708 -33.32 37.53 15.03
C ASP A 708 -33.82 37.47 16.52
N GLU A 709 -33.98 38.63 17.15
CA GLU A 709 -34.51 38.78 18.52
C GLU A 709 -36.05 38.85 18.56
N ARG A 710 -36.76 37.78 18.96
CA ARG A 710 -38.18 37.91 19.38
C ARG A 710 -38.60 37.05 20.59
N ARG A 711 -39.14 37.76 21.60
CA ARG A 711 -40.01 37.34 22.72
C ARG A 711 -39.42 36.56 23.91
N GLY A 712 -39.57 37.19 25.08
CA GLY A 712 -40.44 36.62 26.13
C GLY A 712 -39.75 36.13 27.41
N SER A 713 -40.02 36.78 28.55
CA SER A 713 -39.45 36.43 29.86
C SER A 713 -40.44 35.71 30.80
N ARG A 714 -39.89 35.14 31.90
CA ARG A 714 -40.55 34.52 33.09
C ARG A 714 -40.67 32.98 33.03
N PRO A 715 -40.72 32.26 34.17
CA PRO A 715 -39.48 31.78 34.80
C PRO A 715 -39.48 30.27 35.13
N HIS A 716 -38.36 29.75 35.64
CA HIS A 716 -38.19 28.34 36.00
C HIS A 716 -39.17 27.87 37.09
N SER A 717 -39.68 26.64 36.93
CA SER A 717 -40.42 25.89 37.94
C SER A 717 -39.61 24.67 38.42
N MET A 718 -39.79 24.27 39.69
CA MET A 718 -39.05 23.16 40.30
C MET A 718 -39.81 21.83 40.21
N VAL A 719 -39.15 20.79 39.72
CA VAL A 719 -39.55 19.38 39.89
C VAL A 719 -38.28 18.62 40.31
N ARG A 720 -37.95 18.52 41.60
CA ARG A 720 -38.48 17.55 42.58
C ARG A 720 -38.51 16.11 42.08
N SER A 721 -37.43 15.39 42.38
CA SER A 721 -37.38 13.92 42.38
C SER A 721 -38.40 13.36 43.39
N PHE A 722 -39.15 12.33 43.00
CA PHE A 722 -40.06 11.63 43.91
C PHE A 722 -39.38 10.40 44.52
N THR A 723 -39.12 10.45 45.82
CA THR A 723 -39.05 9.26 46.70
C THR A 723 -40.33 9.19 47.52
N MET A 724 -40.88 7.98 47.68
CA MET A 724 -41.98 7.68 48.61
C MET A 724 -41.64 6.43 49.44
N PRO A 725 -42.16 6.29 50.68
CA PRO A 725 -41.60 5.40 51.69
C PRO A 725 -42.36 4.07 51.89
N SER A 726 -41.75 3.19 52.68
CA SER A 726 -42.25 1.88 53.11
C SER A 726 -43.36 1.93 54.17
N SER A 727 -44.29 0.96 54.18
CA SER A 727 -44.88 0.45 55.43
C SER A 727 -45.54 -0.94 55.29
N GLN A 728 -45.67 -1.61 56.45
CA GLN A 728 -46.50 -2.78 56.80
C GLN A 728 -46.05 -4.23 56.41
N ARG A 729 -46.11 -5.08 57.45
CA ARG A 729 -46.05 -6.57 57.54
C ARG A 729 -47.48 -7.06 57.96
N PRO A 730 -47.83 -8.33 58.34
CA PRO A 730 -47.01 -9.51 58.74
C PRO A 730 -47.59 -10.91 58.36
N LEU A 731 -47.18 -11.96 59.12
CA LEU A 731 -47.66 -13.38 59.17
C LEU A 731 -47.01 -14.32 58.12
N SER A 732 -46.09 -15.24 58.48
CA SER A 732 -46.21 -16.57 59.17
C SER A 732 -46.75 -17.68 58.23
N VAL A 733 -46.21 -18.91 58.20
CA VAL A 733 -45.98 -19.93 59.26
C VAL A 733 -44.70 -20.77 59.00
N ALA A 734 -44.23 -21.58 59.96
CA ALA A 734 -43.06 -22.48 59.85
C ALA A 734 -43.41 -23.98 60.08
N SER A 735 -42.67 -24.88 59.42
CA SER A 735 -42.61 -26.35 59.67
C SER A 735 -41.40 -26.95 58.92
N VAL A 736 -40.28 -27.36 59.55
CA VAL A 736 -39.90 -28.60 60.27
C VAL A 736 -39.54 -29.86 59.43
N ASN A 737 -38.23 -30.18 59.44
CA ASN A 737 -37.52 -31.48 59.53
C ASN A 737 -37.98 -32.76 58.77
N SER A 738 -37.09 -33.31 57.92
CA SER A 738 -36.34 -34.61 58.10
C SER A 738 -35.41 -34.86 56.88
N ILE A 739 -34.12 -35.24 56.93
CA ILE A 739 -33.31 -36.32 57.58
C ILE A 739 -33.19 -37.59 56.71
N SER A 740 -31.97 -38.18 56.67
CA SER A 740 -31.51 -39.37 55.88
C SER A 740 -31.31 -39.11 54.37
N SER A 741 -30.48 -39.82 53.57
CA SER A 741 -29.32 -40.76 53.75
C SER A 741 -28.85 -41.17 52.32
N ASP A 742 -27.64 -41.62 51.95
CA ASP A 742 -26.29 -41.83 52.54
C ASP A 742 -25.29 -42.06 51.35
N ASN A 743 -24.01 -42.49 51.37
CA ASN A 743 -23.04 -43.03 52.35
C ASN A 743 -21.57 -42.63 51.93
N SER A 744 -20.55 -43.48 52.10
CA SER A 744 -19.17 -43.41 51.51
C SER A 744 -18.63 -44.87 51.33
N PRO A 745 -17.34 -45.27 51.12
CA PRO A 745 -15.98 -44.67 51.34
C PRO A 745 -15.16 -44.54 50.01
N SER A 746 -13.85 -44.26 49.89
CA SER A 746 -12.66 -44.38 50.78
C SER A 746 -11.54 -43.36 50.49
N ARG A 747 -10.52 -43.30 51.37
CA ARG A 747 -9.27 -42.47 51.34
C ARG A 747 -8.02 -43.40 51.34
N PRO A 748 -6.72 -42.98 51.44
CA PRO A 748 -6.13 -41.63 51.69
C PRO A 748 -4.90 -41.22 50.83
N GLY A 749 -4.42 -39.97 51.04
CA GLY A 749 -3.03 -39.49 50.79
C GLY A 749 -2.82 -38.64 49.52
N SER A 750 -2.06 -37.54 49.53
CA SER A 750 -1.56 -36.70 50.64
C SER A 750 -1.40 -35.24 50.16
N ASP A 751 -1.23 -34.32 51.11
CA ASP A 751 -0.78 -32.90 51.07
C ASP A 751 -0.34 -32.26 49.73
N GLY A 752 -0.59 -30.98 49.43
CA GLY A 752 -1.23 -29.91 50.22
C GLY A 752 -0.79 -28.51 49.73
N PHE A 753 -1.50 -27.46 50.18
CA PHE A 753 -1.29 -26.02 49.91
C PHE A 753 -1.64 -25.46 48.51
N ALA A 754 -2.14 -24.22 48.53
CA ALA A 754 -2.42 -23.38 47.37
C ALA A 754 -1.36 -22.28 47.24
N LEU A 755 -1.20 -21.67 46.05
CA LEU A 755 -0.34 -20.51 45.84
C LEU A 755 -1.00 -19.41 45.01
N GLU A 756 -0.70 -18.19 45.42
CA GLU A 756 -1.12 -16.91 44.88
C GLU A 756 -0.04 -16.35 43.91
N PRO A 757 -0.40 -15.64 42.82
CA PRO A 757 0.60 -15.13 41.87
C PRO A 757 1.51 -14.03 42.46
N LEU A 758 2.83 -14.24 42.38
CA LEU A 758 3.84 -13.36 42.99
C LEU A 758 4.16 -12.10 42.16
N LEU A 759 4.30 -10.96 42.86
CA LEU A 759 4.94 -9.74 42.33
C LEU A 759 6.43 -9.66 42.76
N PRO A 760 7.37 -9.28 41.87
CA PRO A 760 8.79 -9.14 42.24
C PRO A 760 9.05 -7.93 43.14
N LYS A 761 9.79 -8.12 44.25
CA LYS A 761 10.33 -7.02 45.08
C LYS A 761 11.84 -6.86 44.88
N LYS A 762 12.31 -5.61 44.97
CA LYS A 762 13.74 -5.25 44.97
C LYS A 762 14.40 -5.67 46.28
N LEU A 763 15.67 -6.07 46.22
CA LEU A 763 16.52 -6.30 47.41
C LEU A 763 17.43 -5.11 47.67
N HIS A 764 17.70 -4.85 48.96
CA HIS A 764 18.68 -3.89 49.45
C HIS A 764 19.13 -4.35 50.84
N THR A 765 20.44 -4.46 51.09
CA THR A 765 21.02 -4.94 52.36
C THR A 765 22.13 -3.98 52.84
N LYS A 766 22.49 -4.05 54.14
CA LYS A 766 23.31 -3.02 54.84
C LYS A 766 24.54 -3.59 55.57
N SER A 767 25.61 -2.76 55.64
CA SER A 767 26.62 -2.56 56.72
C SER A 767 26.94 -3.68 57.74
N THR A 768 28.21 -3.99 58.04
CA THR A 768 29.15 -3.29 58.97
C THR A 768 30.55 -4.01 58.95
N ASP A 769 31.66 -3.65 59.62
CA ASP A 769 31.95 -2.61 60.64
C ASP A 769 33.34 -1.89 60.47
N LYS A 770 34.45 -2.40 61.05
CA LYS A 770 35.84 -1.86 61.15
C LYS A 770 36.86 -3.02 60.99
N LEU A 771 38.20 -2.92 60.95
CA LEU A 771 39.25 -1.90 61.25
C LEU A 771 40.18 -1.76 59.99
N ASP A 772 41.21 -0.90 59.86
CA ASP A 772 42.19 -0.38 60.84
C ASP A 772 42.79 1.00 60.43
N ARG A 773 43.92 1.40 61.04
CA ARG A 773 44.41 2.78 61.28
C ARG A 773 45.54 3.27 60.34
N ASP A 774 45.51 4.55 59.93
CA ASP A 774 46.57 5.58 60.17
C ASP A 774 46.38 6.87 59.31
N ASP A 775 47.00 7.98 59.76
CA ASP A 775 46.88 9.41 59.35
C ASP A 775 48.13 10.16 59.93
N PRO A 776 48.56 11.40 59.59
CA PRO A 776 48.03 12.40 58.62
C PRO A 776 49.10 13.11 57.73
N GLU A 777 48.67 14.02 56.84
CA GLU A 777 49.07 15.46 56.80
C GLU A 777 48.68 16.20 55.48
N ARG A 778 47.96 17.34 55.63
CA ARG A 778 48.04 18.62 54.86
C ARG A 778 47.86 18.62 53.31
N ASP A 779 47.50 19.73 52.65
CA ASP A 779 47.10 21.09 53.13
C ASP A 779 45.94 21.68 52.28
N ARG A 780 45.59 22.93 52.53
CA ARG A 780 44.39 23.64 52.01
C ARG A 780 44.68 24.57 50.81
N LYS A 781 43.57 24.92 50.14
CA LYS A 781 43.11 26.29 49.79
C LYS A 781 43.27 26.86 48.35
N ASP A 782 42.09 27.20 47.82
CA ASP A 782 41.67 28.53 47.28
C ASP A 782 42.21 29.12 45.95
N ARG A 783 41.22 29.46 45.09
CA ARG A 783 40.94 30.77 44.43
C ARG A 783 41.32 31.08 42.95
N LYS A 784 40.23 31.46 42.24
CA LYS A 784 40.03 32.58 41.28
C LYS A 784 40.60 32.51 39.84
N LYS A 785 39.62 32.51 38.90
CA LYS A 785 39.39 33.46 37.78
C LYS A 785 40.60 34.28 37.25
N GLU A 786 40.74 34.28 35.91
CA GLU A 786 40.62 35.54 35.13
C GLU A 786 40.05 35.34 33.70
N LYS A 787 39.90 36.43 32.93
CA LYS A 787 39.29 36.52 31.58
C LYS A 787 40.25 37.17 30.57
N ARG A 788 40.18 36.78 29.29
CA ARG A 788 40.28 37.58 28.03
C ARG A 788 40.55 36.63 26.83
N ASN A 789 40.39 36.94 25.54
CA ASN A 789 39.56 37.83 24.70
C ASN A 789 40.30 37.93 23.33
N SER A 790 39.73 37.43 22.22
CA SER A 790 39.78 37.96 20.83
C SER A 790 39.09 36.91 19.92
N LYS A 791 38.25 37.17 18.90
CA LYS A 791 37.84 38.32 18.06
C LYS A 791 38.66 38.55 16.77
N HIS A 792 37.91 38.76 15.67
CA HIS A 792 38.23 38.76 14.21
C HIS A 792 38.14 37.39 13.52
N GLN A 793 37.42 37.13 12.40
CA GLN A 793 36.68 37.89 11.35
C GLN A 793 37.41 37.96 9.98
N GLU A 794 36.60 37.96 8.90
CA GLU A 794 36.96 37.99 7.45
C GLU A 794 37.42 36.62 6.89
N ILE A 795 36.87 36.01 5.82
CA ILE A 795 36.29 36.43 4.51
C ILE A 795 37.36 36.74 3.45
N PHE A 796 37.52 35.85 2.45
CA PHE A 796 37.42 36.23 1.02
C PHE A 796 37.22 35.02 0.07
N ASP A 797 36.91 35.35 -1.18
CA ASP A 797 36.29 34.57 -2.25
C ASP A 797 37.22 33.71 -3.15
N LYS A 798 36.65 32.64 -3.74
CA LYS A 798 36.66 32.27 -5.19
C LYS A 798 37.98 32.11 -5.99
N GLU A 799 38.17 30.97 -6.68
CA GLU A 799 37.99 30.78 -8.16
C GLU A 799 38.48 29.38 -8.65
N MET A 800 38.27 29.05 -9.93
CA MET A 800 38.49 27.72 -10.56
C MET A 800 39.87 27.55 -11.22
N LYS A 801 40.36 26.29 -11.33
CA LYS A 801 40.71 25.67 -12.64
C LYS A 801 41.04 24.17 -12.62
N THR A 802 41.11 23.62 -13.82
CA THR A 802 41.54 22.26 -14.23
C THR A 802 43.09 22.12 -14.10
N THR A 803 43.77 20.97 -14.35
CA THR A 803 43.48 19.82 -15.25
C THR A 803 44.34 18.58 -14.88
N ASP A 804 44.08 17.46 -15.58
CA ASP A 804 45.01 16.36 -15.95
C ASP A 804 45.35 15.20 -14.99
N ILE A 805 45.68 14.07 -15.65
CA ILE A 805 45.92 12.71 -15.12
C ILE A 805 47.25 12.20 -15.70
N PRO A 806 48.14 11.62 -14.89
CA PRO A 806 49.05 10.55 -15.36
C PRO A 806 48.68 9.17 -14.79
N LEU A 807 49.15 8.10 -15.45
CA LEU A 807 48.78 6.70 -15.18
C LEU A 807 49.99 5.82 -14.84
N GLN A 808 49.76 4.78 -14.02
CA GLN A 808 50.65 3.62 -13.76
C GLN A 808 51.96 3.88 -12.97
N PRO A 809 52.64 2.82 -12.42
CA PRO A 809 52.37 1.37 -12.48
C PRO A 809 52.03 0.73 -11.10
N ALA A 810 52.14 -0.60 -11.01
CA ALA A 810 51.74 -1.42 -9.85
C ALA A 810 52.88 -2.36 -9.36
N GLU A 811 52.62 -3.06 -8.24
CA GLU A 811 53.45 -4.07 -7.55
C GLU A 811 54.75 -3.54 -6.89
N ALA A 812 55.12 -3.91 -5.65
CA ALA A 812 54.44 -4.65 -4.56
C ALA A 812 55.01 -4.11 -3.19
N VAL A 813 55.21 -4.75 -2.03
CA VAL A 813 55.27 -6.15 -1.54
C VAL A 813 54.97 -6.15 0.00
N ILE A 814 54.71 -7.32 0.60
CA ILE A 814 54.67 -7.65 2.06
C ILE A 814 53.44 -7.17 2.86
N LEU A 815 52.66 -8.16 3.34
CA LEU A 815 51.87 -8.13 4.57
C LEU A 815 52.06 -9.45 5.31
N SER A 816 52.17 -9.42 6.64
CA SER A 816 52.25 -10.61 7.49
C SER A 816 51.60 -10.34 8.87
N GLU A 817 50.58 -11.14 9.20
CA GLU A 817 50.14 -11.67 10.53
C GLU A 817 50.24 -10.74 11.78
N THR A 818 49.26 -10.66 12.70
CA THR A 818 48.30 -11.67 13.22
C THR A 818 46.95 -11.02 13.61
N ILE A 819 45.80 -11.50 13.11
CA ILE A 819 44.85 -12.47 13.73
C ILE A 819 43.98 -11.94 14.90
N SER A 820 42.66 -12.18 14.79
CA SER A 820 41.66 -12.10 15.87
C SER A 820 40.71 -13.32 15.84
N PRO A 821 40.28 -13.88 16.99
CA PRO A 821 39.34 -15.01 17.06
C PRO A 821 37.89 -14.56 17.41
N LEU A 822 36.81 -15.34 17.27
CA LEU A 822 36.46 -16.55 16.48
C LEU A 822 34.92 -16.76 16.60
N ARG A 823 34.24 -17.28 15.56
CA ARG A 823 32.95 -18.00 15.75
C ARG A 823 32.71 -19.04 14.62
N PRO A 824 32.14 -20.24 14.88
CA PRO A 824 32.37 -21.41 14.02
C PRO A 824 31.33 -21.64 12.90
N GLN A 825 31.71 -22.46 11.91
CA GLN A 825 30.82 -23.00 10.86
C GLN A 825 30.25 -24.40 11.20
N ARG A 826 29.38 -24.93 10.32
CA ARG A 826 28.56 -26.14 10.47
C ARG A 826 28.92 -27.18 9.39
N PRO A 827 29.16 -28.46 9.71
CA PRO A 827 29.58 -29.49 8.74
C PRO A 827 28.43 -30.20 7.99
N ARG A 828 28.78 -31.05 7.01
CA ARG A 828 27.89 -31.86 6.14
C ARG A 828 27.95 -33.37 6.47
N SER A 829 26.85 -34.08 6.21
CA SER A 829 26.76 -35.55 5.98
C SER A 829 25.44 -35.83 5.22
N GLN A 830 25.42 -36.45 4.03
CA GLN A 830 25.52 -37.89 3.71
C GLN A 830 24.25 -38.71 4.03
N VAL A 831 24.01 -39.77 3.23
CA VAL A 831 22.75 -40.53 3.11
C VAL A 831 23.06 -42.03 3.00
N LEU A 832 22.37 -42.89 3.76
CA LEU A 832 21.95 -44.23 3.29
C LEU A 832 20.92 -44.96 4.21
N SER A 833 20.04 -45.72 3.55
CA SER A 833 19.46 -47.04 3.91
C SER A 833 18.63 -47.33 5.21
N GLN A 834 17.39 -47.77 4.94
CA GLN A 834 16.71 -49.03 5.37
C GLN A 834 15.81 -49.14 6.64
N ILE A 835 14.62 -49.76 6.39
CA ILE A 835 13.73 -50.56 7.28
C ILE A 835 13.05 -49.79 8.45
N GLY A 836 11.74 -49.92 8.73
CA GLY A 836 10.62 -50.61 8.09
C GLY A 836 9.47 -50.90 9.10
N GLY A 837 8.19 -50.97 8.67
CA GLY A 837 7.09 -51.49 9.53
C GLY A 837 5.72 -50.80 9.47
N ASP A 838 4.81 -51.35 8.68
CA ASP A 838 3.37 -51.59 8.96
C ASP A 838 2.66 -50.92 10.18
N ARG A 839 1.62 -50.09 9.93
CA ARG A 839 0.20 -50.55 9.98
C ARG A 839 -0.86 -49.50 9.58
N ARG A 840 -2.02 -50.02 9.17
CA ARG A 840 -3.26 -49.31 8.82
C ARG A 840 -3.90 -48.58 10.02
N LEU A 841 -4.74 -47.57 9.74
CA LEU A 841 -6.20 -47.73 9.85
C LEU A 841 -6.97 -46.63 9.09
N SER A 842 -8.09 -47.01 8.49
CA SER A 842 -8.99 -46.13 7.72
C SER A 842 -10.43 -46.58 7.94
N VAL A 843 -11.36 -45.65 8.15
CA VAL A 843 -12.80 -45.94 8.23
C VAL A 843 -13.58 -44.86 7.50
N SER A 844 -14.47 -45.28 6.60
CA SER A 844 -15.49 -44.44 5.97
C SER A 844 -16.86 -45.09 6.22
N PRO A 845 -17.93 -44.31 6.48
CA PRO A 845 -19.31 -44.80 6.35
C PRO A 845 -19.81 -44.58 4.92
N GLY A 846 -20.44 -45.60 4.33
CA GLY A 846 -21.22 -45.48 3.09
C GLY A 846 -22.70 -45.16 3.36
N PRO A 847 -23.49 -44.81 2.32
CA PRO A 847 -24.90 -44.41 2.47
C PRO A 847 -25.90 -45.60 2.48
N PRO A 848 -27.08 -45.43 3.10
CA PRO A 848 -28.22 -46.35 2.96
C PRO A 848 -29.07 -46.04 1.71
N SER A 849 -29.99 -46.95 1.35
CA SER A 849 -30.74 -46.93 0.09
C SER A 849 -32.27 -47.05 0.27
N SER A 850 -33.05 -46.38 -0.62
CA SER A 850 -34.45 -46.69 -1.06
C SER A 850 -35.54 -46.95 0.00
N SER A 851 -36.75 -46.36 -0.04
CA SER A 851 -37.74 -46.57 -1.12
C SER A 851 -39.09 -45.81 -0.91
N MET A 852 -39.79 -45.49 -2.02
CA MET A 852 -41.26 -45.40 -2.20
C MET A 852 -42.14 -44.50 -1.28
N HIS A 853 -42.85 -43.50 -1.86
CA HIS A 853 -44.30 -43.63 -2.19
C HIS A 853 -44.91 -42.41 -2.92
N SER A 854 -45.70 -42.70 -3.97
CA SER A 854 -46.85 -42.01 -4.60
C SER A 854 -47.38 -40.67 -4.01
N SER A 855 -47.84 -39.69 -4.82
CA SER A 855 -48.12 -39.59 -6.28
C SER A 855 -48.03 -38.09 -6.75
N SER A 856 -48.47 -37.54 -7.91
CA SER A 856 -49.59 -37.80 -8.86
C SER A 856 -49.33 -37.19 -10.27
N LEU A 857 -50.37 -37.09 -11.12
CA LEU A 857 -50.40 -36.52 -12.50
C LEU A 857 -51.68 -35.66 -12.70
N PRO A 858 -51.87 -34.80 -13.75
CA PRO A 858 -51.42 -34.97 -15.15
C PRO A 858 -50.87 -33.73 -15.91
N GLY A 859 -50.30 -33.97 -17.11
CA GLY A 859 -50.07 -33.00 -18.21
C GLY A 859 -51.10 -33.17 -19.34
N PRO A 860 -50.84 -32.87 -20.65
CA PRO A 860 -49.61 -32.39 -21.36
C PRO A 860 -49.89 -31.02 -22.09
N PRO A 861 -49.27 -30.59 -23.23
CA PRO A 861 -48.07 -31.02 -24.00
C PRO A 861 -46.99 -29.90 -24.24
N PRO A 862 -45.85 -30.18 -24.92
CA PRO A 862 -44.64 -29.33 -24.85
C PRO A 862 -44.23 -28.57 -26.14
N ILE A 863 -43.41 -27.51 -25.98
CA ILE A 863 -42.54 -26.91 -27.03
C ILE A 863 -41.14 -26.63 -26.45
N THR A 864 -40.11 -26.63 -27.31
CA THR A 864 -38.66 -26.68 -27.01
C THR A 864 -38.04 -25.44 -26.33
N PRO A 865 -37.03 -25.63 -25.44
CA PRO A 865 -36.10 -24.58 -25.03
C PRO A 865 -34.75 -24.62 -25.78
N ARG A 866 -34.13 -23.46 -26.01
CA ARG A 866 -32.73 -23.32 -26.44
C ARG A 866 -31.79 -23.44 -25.23
N SER A 867 -30.79 -24.31 -25.28
CA SER A 867 -29.67 -24.31 -24.34
C SER A 867 -28.49 -23.48 -24.84
N LYS A 868 -28.06 -22.50 -24.04
CA LYS A 868 -26.66 -22.02 -24.07
C LYS A 868 -25.84 -22.94 -23.20
N LEU A 869 -24.62 -23.31 -23.61
CA LEU A 869 -23.66 -24.02 -22.75
C LEU A 869 -22.32 -23.30 -22.76
N SER A 870 -21.93 -22.80 -21.58
CA SER A 870 -20.58 -22.34 -21.27
C SER A 870 -19.74 -23.51 -20.78
N PHE A 871 -18.63 -23.81 -21.46
CA PHE A 871 -17.73 -24.87 -21.03
C PHE A 871 -16.70 -24.36 -20.02
N SER A 872 -16.74 -24.91 -18.81
CA SER A 872 -15.60 -24.92 -17.89
C SER A 872 -15.02 -26.33 -17.87
N LEU A 873 -13.75 -26.48 -18.27
CA LEU A 873 -13.08 -27.77 -18.32
C LEU A 873 -12.42 -28.11 -16.98
N THR A 874 -12.87 -29.20 -16.38
CA THR A 874 -12.21 -29.90 -15.27
C THR A 874 -12.39 -31.42 -15.50
N VAL A 875 -11.63 -32.26 -14.78
CA VAL A 875 -11.74 -33.74 -14.74
C VAL A 875 -11.27 -34.44 -16.03
N SER A 876 -10.64 -35.63 -16.05
CA SER A 876 -9.70 -36.31 -15.13
C SER A 876 -9.02 -37.46 -15.89
N SER A 877 -8.06 -38.17 -15.27
CA SER A 877 -7.63 -39.49 -15.75
C SER A 877 -8.78 -40.51 -15.77
N LEU A 878 -8.68 -41.52 -16.64
CA LEU A 878 -9.54 -42.70 -16.66
C LEU A 878 -8.64 -43.93 -16.86
N GLU A 879 -8.86 -44.95 -16.03
CA GLU A 879 -8.02 -46.15 -15.94
C GLU A 879 -8.38 -47.19 -17.02
N LEU A 880 -7.43 -48.09 -17.35
CA LEU A 880 -7.70 -49.24 -18.22
C LEU A 880 -6.90 -50.46 -17.73
N ASN A 881 -7.58 -51.59 -17.58
CA ASN A 881 -7.14 -52.71 -16.76
C ASN A 881 -6.63 -53.92 -17.56
N GLY A 882 -5.49 -54.49 -17.16
CA GLY A 882 -5.14 -55.91 -17.32
C GLY A 882 -4.75 -56.45 -18.71
N MET A 883 -3.45 -56.73 -18.91
CA MET A 883 -2.90 -58.10 -18.77
C MET A 883 -1.36 -58.03 -18.71
N GLY A 884 -0.71 -58.93 -17.96
CA GLY A 884 0.72 -58.81 -17.61
C GLY A 884 1.70 -59.56 -18.53
N CYS A 885 2.97 -59.17 -18.47
CA CYS A 885 4.13 -59.97 -18.89
C CYS A 885 5.33 -59.66 -17.95
N SER A 886 6.36 -60.52 -17.94
CA SER A 886 7.36 -60.57 -16.85
C SER A 886 8.43 -59.48 -16.90
N ASP A 887 8.85 -59.03 -15.72
CA ASP A 887 9.96 -58.12 -15.50
C ASP A 887 11.34 -58.79 -15.72
N LYS A 888 12.25 -58.05 -16.35
CA LYS A 888 13.70 -58.28 -16.41
C LYS A 888 14.38 -56.91 -16.53
N GLY A 889 14.95 -56.43 -15.43
CA GLY A 889 15.67 -55.16 -15.43
C GLY A 889 17.02 -55.23 -16.15
N GLU A 890 17.37 -54.16 -16.86
CA GLU A 890 18.72 -53.90 -17.38
C GLU A 890 19.27 -52.59 -16.80
N THR A 891 20.53 -52.61 -16.37
CA THR A 891 21.25 -51.44 -15.85
C THR A 891 21.75 -50.52 -16.97
N PRO A 892 21.76 -49.19 -16.78
CA PRO A 892 22.32 -48.27 -17.77
C PRO A 892 23.86 -48.37 -17.87
N PRO A 893 24.45 -48.12 -19.05
CA PRO A 893 25.89 -48.19 -19.25
C PRO A 893 26.64 -46.97 -18.65
N PRO A 894 27.94 -47.11 -18.31
CA PRO A 894 28.74 -46.03 -17.74
C PRO A 894 29.20 -44.99 -18.77
N LEU A 895 29.46 -43.77 -18.30
CA LEU A 895 30.05 -42.68 -19.09
C LEU A 895 31.57 -42.90 -19.30
N PRO A 896 32.13 -42.47 -20.46
CA PRO A 896 33.56 -42.63 -20.74
C PRO A 896 34.44 -41.69 -19.91
N VAL A 897 35.67 -42.15 -19.63
CA VAL A 897 36.66 -41.47 -18.78
C VAL A 897 37.36 -40.33 -19.53
N LYS A 898 37.68 -39.24 -18.83
CA LYS A 898 38.51 -38.15 -19.36
C LYS A 898 39.94 -38.62 -19.64
N GLY A 899 40.32 -38.66 -20.92
CA GLY A 899 41.71 -38.56 -21.34
C GLY A 899 42.13 -37.08 -21.41
N SER A 900 43.33 -36.75 -20.92
CA SER A 900 43.94 -35.43 -21.08
C SER A 900 45.34 -35.61 -21.63
N ASN A 901 45.61 -34.95 -22.75
CA ASN A 901 46.87 -34.28 -23.08
C ASN A 901 46.62 -33.41 -24.32
N ALA A 902 47.41 -32.35 -24.47
CA ALA A 902 47.36 -31.45 -25.62
C ALA A 902 48.60 -31.65 -26.49
N ASP A 903 48.55 -31.22 -27.75
CA ASP A 903 49.71 -30.58 -28.38
C ASP A 903 49.31 -29.68 -29.57
N TYR A 904 50.20 -28.76 -29.94
CA TYR A 904 50.05 -27.78 -31.03
C TYR A 904 50.65 -28.29 -32.37
N GLY A 905 50.15 -27.86 -33.54
CA GLY A 905 50.86 -28.15 -34.80
C GLY A 905 50.20 -27.83 -36.16
N ASN A 906 50.21 -26.55 -36.54
CA ASN A 906 50.31 -25.98 -37.91
C ASN A 906 50.22 -26.85 -39.21
N LEU A 907 49.36 -26.36 -40.13
CA LEU A 907 49.64 -26.01 -41.55
C LEU A 907 49.69 -27.05 -42.71
N LEU A 908 49.11 -26.57 -43.84
CA LEU A 908 49.44 -26.80 -45.27
C LEU A 908 49.09 -28.13 -46.00
N ASP A 909 47.99 -28.05 -46.76
CA ASP A 909 47.93 -28.04 -48.24
C ASP A 909 48.11 -29.30 -49.15
N ASN A 910 47.27 -29.31 -50.20
CA ASN A 910 47.38 -29.93 -51.54
C ASN A 910 47.22 -31.45 -51.82
N GLN A 911 46.29 -31.69 -52.78
CA GLN A 911 46.40 -32.54 -53.99
C GLN A 911 46.52 -34.09 -53.86
N ASP A 912 45.78 -34.92 -54.61
CA ASP A 912 44.67 -34.67 -55.56
C ASP A 912 43.72 -35.92 -55.58
N LEU A 913 43.09 -36.50 -56.62
CA LEU A 913 43.07 -36.35 -58.09
C LEU A 913 41.73 -36.89 -58.67
N ALA A 914 41.50 -36.63 -59.96
CA ALA A 914 40.65 -37.38 -60.90
C ALA A 914 39.11 -37.28 -60.75
N SER A 915 38.51 -36.39 -61.55
CA SER A 915 37.12 -36.45 -62.03
C SER A 915 37.04 -36.97 -63.48
N PRO A 916 35.84 -37.18 -64.02
CA PRO A 916 35.44 -36.47 -65.25
C PRO A 916 34.04 -35.81 -65.10
N SER A 917 33.72 -34.57 -65.53
CA SER A 917 34.01 -33.79 -66.77
C SER A 917 33.13 -34.23 -67.97
N THR A 918 32.50 -33.38 -68.82
CA THR A 918 32.28 -31.90 -69.00
C THR A 918 31.22 -31.73 -70.13
N PRO A 919 30.92 -30.57 -70.82
CA PRO A 919 31.06 -29.11 -70.55
C PRO A 919 29.73 -28.28 -70.76
N PRO A 920 29.75 -26.93 -70.63
CA PRO A 920 28.64 -26.02 -71.00
C PRO A 920 28.90 -25.14 -72.27
N PRO A 921 27.88 -24.41 -72.81
CA PRO A 921 28.01 -23.46 -73.95
C PRO A 921 28.32 -21.99 -73.55
N PRO A 922 28.65 -21.09 -74.52
CA PRO A 922 29.24 -19.75 -74.27
C PRO A 922 28.29 -18.52 -74.39
N PRO A 923 28.73 -17.30 -73.99
CA PRO A 923 27.97 -16.03 -74.09
C PRO A 923 28.46 -15.06 -75.20
N PRO A 924 27.71 -13.97 -75.49
CA PRO A 924 28.19 -12.82 -76.27
C PRO A 924 28.30 -11.48 -75.49
N HIS A 925 29.47 -10.84 -75.60
CA HIS A 925 29.85 -9.40 -75.51
C HIS A 925 28.95 -8.38 -74.76
N GLN A 926 29.42 -7.67 -73.72
CA GLN A 926 30.45 -6.58 -73.70
C GLN A 926 30.14 -5.31 -74.52
N ARG A 927 30.14 -4.13 -73.87
CA ARG A 927 31.18 -3.07 -74.01
C ARG A 927 31.20 -2.10 -72.80
N HIS A 928 32.40 -1.94 -72.24
CA HIS A 928 33.05 -0.90 -71.39
C HIS A 928 32.26 0.09 -70.47
N ILE A 929 32.61 0.42 -69.19
CA ILE A 929 33.85 0.39 -68.33
C ILE A 929 34.81 1.62 -68.54
N PRO A 930 35.34 2.34 -67.51
CA PRO A 930 34.95 2.51 -66.08
C PRO A 930 35.13 3.99 -65.52
N PRO A 931 35.73 4.37 -64.35
CA PRO A 931 35.28 5.52 -63.52
C PRO A 931 36.38 6.61 -63.27
N PRO A 932 36.31 7.49 -62.22
CA PRO A 932 36.83 7.11 -60.88
C PRO A 932 36.15 7.78 -59.64
N LEU A 933 36.66 7.44 -58.45
CA LEU A 933 36.48 8.05 -57.10
C LEU A 933 37.89 8.44 -56.56
N PRO A 934 38.09 9.06 -55.36
CA PRO A 934 37.25 9.83 -54.42
C PRO A 934 37.86 11.21 -53.99
N SER A 935 37.27 11.98 -53.04
CA SER A 935 37.93 12.42 -51.75
C SER A 935 37.31 13.62 -50.97
N LYS A 936 37.19 13.46 -49.64
CA LYS A 936 37.50 14.38 -48.49
C LYS A 936 37.14 15.91 -48.46
N THR A 937 36.19 16.29 -47.56
CA THR A 937 36.19 17.43 -46.55
C THR A 937 36.43 18.92 -46.96
N PRO A 938 36.12 19.96 -46.13
CA PRO A 938 35.11 20.21 -45.06
C PRO A 938 34.27 21.53 -45.31
N PRO A 939 33.44 22.09 -44.38
CA PRO A 939 32.44 23.16 -44.70
C PRO A 939 32.70 24.60 -44.13
N PRO A 940 31.95 25.63 -44.61
CA PRO A 940 31.79 26.95 -43.96
C PRO A 940 30.39 27.23 -43.33
N PRO A 941 30.19 28.34 -42.57
CA PRO A 941 29.06 28.55 -41.63
C PRO A 941 27.99 29.61 -42.08
N PRO A 942 26.90 29.87 -41.28
CA PRO A 942 25.74 30.65 -41.72
C PRO A 942 25.74 32.15 -41.33
N PRO A 943 24.87 32.98 -41.97
CA PRO A 943 24.66 34.38 -41.57
C PRO A 943 23.72 34.55 -40.37
N LYS A 944 23.87 35.67 -39.64
CA LYS A 944 23.00 36.16 -38.55
C LYS A 944 22.57 37.61 -38.83
N THR A 945 21.67 38.13 -37.98
CA THR A 945 21.26 39.54 -37.80
C THR A 945 20.33 40.12 -38.90
N THR A 946 19.45 41.11 -38.66
CA THR A 946 19.26 41.98 -37.47
C THR A 946 17.80 42.41 -37.24
N ARG A 947 17.51 42.82 -36.00
CA ARG A 947 16.27 43.44 -35.48
C ARG A 947 16.09 44.92 -35.89
N LYS A 948 14.85 45.39 -36.08
CA LYS A 948 14.45 46.81 -35.90
C LYS A 948 12.95 46.96 -35.57
N GLN A 949 12.58 48.09 -34.95
CA GLN A 949 11.21 48.40 -34.47
C GLN A 949 10.80 49.82 -34.90
N ALA A 950 9.53 49.99 -35.30
CA ALA A 950 8.71 51.22 -35.32
C ALA A 950 7.28 50.76 -35.72
N SER A 951 6.15 50.94 -35.02
CA SER A 951 5.54 52.03 -34.22
C SER A 951 4.60 52.93 -35.03
N ILE A 952 3.41 53.25 -34.48
CA ILE A 952 2.41 54.26 -34.95
C ILE A 952 1.54 53.73 -36.15
N ASP A 953 0.19 53.78 -36.19
CA ASP A 953 -0.85 54.28 -35.22
C ASP A 953 -2.24 53.59 -35.37
N SER A 954 -3.09 53.77 -34.34
CA SER A 954 -4.57 53.99 -34.28
C SER A 954 -5.62 53.14 -35.03
N GLY A 955 -6.74 52.87 -34.32
CA GLY A 955 -8.04 52.39 -34.85
C GLY A 955 -8.66 51.21 -34.07
N ILE A 956 -9.22 51.34 -32.85
CA ILE A 956 -10.50 51.97 -32.41
C ILE A 956 -11.77 51.13 -32.71
N VAL A 957 -12.47 50.72 -31.63
CA VAL A 957 -13.75 49.97 -31.56
C VAL A 957 -13.66 48.51 -32.08
N GLN A 958 -14.18 47.47 -31.41
CA GLN A 958 -15.15 47.41 -30.30
C GLN A 958 -14.68 46.50 -29.14
#